data_AF-A0A928Z704-F1
#
_entry.id   AF-A0A928Z704-F1
#
_cell.length_a   1.000
_cell.length_b   1.000
_cell.length_c   1.000
_cell.angle_alpha   90.00
_cell.angle_beta   90.00
_cell.angle_gamma   90.00
#
_symmetry.space_group_name_H-M   'P 1'
#
loop_
_entity.id
_entity.type
_entity.pdbx_description
1 polymer ?
#
loop_
_entity_poly.entity_id
_entity_poly.type
_entity_poly.pdbx_seq_one_letter_code
_entity_poly.pdbx_strand_id
1 'polypeptide(L)'
;MNRNPRTLLNLYENTTMQESSRNTTNSNSVDSKILEIEESGIFEEQEYLELNPDVAAAVSAGVTTATEHFTKYGFREERQFSRLFDAQFYLNAHSDVAAVVSAGATTAAEHFFKFGVKEERSFNALFDRTFYLKSHNDIAAAVSAGATTATQHFFKFGIKEERSFNALFNRQFYLKSHNDIAAAVSAGFTTAEEHFFEFGVKEERSFNALFDRTFYLSAHPDVAAVVSAGFTTAEEHFFEFGVKEERSFNTFFDRAFYLNANLDVAAAVSAGVTTATEHFFEFGIQENRSFSALFNSQFYLNANPDVAAAVSAGVTTAAEHFFEFGIQENRNFTSFISPLLNSQAFSQTYTTDIANFFNVESISQLSSEQVVESIFDNSAPAIDIQYVRTRYAAELESFYGFAVAELSDEQVNAYALEQGRQAGLTLSPLDIDGYRVQFSNRLVAFYQVSSVERLTIEQVRDFMVGEGLSQGIDITGFVDISYYRSTYQASLSSQFGVEFSDRQVVDFVFGDAAPYLDEEYYKSIYGNILTAEGVRVADLTSEQLKVYVFTEGWNSDIELSAVNIEGYRLQYATQLSLFYFGTVRTTPSDGGNTNPPASGGGSGGSGNANSAMSGGGSGGSGNANSAISGGGSGGSGNANSAMSGGGSGGSGNANSAMSGGGGDMDGEDGGTTTQVDISELTDKEIIEFMFGEGLKQGISPLEFVEITEIRQLFAAELTQFYSVTNVAELSDNLVLDFLFGGVAEKIDYEFYRSTYSSELAAQFGVSVELISETQILDHVYQVGFVRGFQLSPIDFDGYIAQYTTQIASHFSISIEEVSKLSIEKIREFIFDVGVEQGLSLTGFVETSYIRSTYAAAIATSFDVTVETVTTSFSDEQIIQWFATEFQSIDLEYVRYEVTQLSVEERTTLFAALGFTVDANTVLSAQQIVEIAYSSEFKAILEVESAKTIAIDIEGYLEKYAEEVDECLGGHSGMTGMTGGSPMTGDSKMTGMTGGSPMTGDSKMTGMTGGSPMTGDSKMTGMTGGS
;
A
#
# COMPACT_ATOMS: atom_id res chain seq x y z
N MET A 1 -42.33 17.19 39.93
CA MET A 1 -43.76 17.32 40.27
C MET A 1 -43.92 18.00 41.62
N ASN A 2 -44.93 18.86 41.78
CA ASN A 2 -45.11 19.71 42.96
C ASN A 2 -45.65 18.90 44.18
N ARG A 3 -44.94 18.87 45.32
CA ARG A 3 -45.45 18.38 46.62
C ARG A 3 -45.04 19.31 47.76
N ASN A 4 -45.93 19.38 48.75
CA ASN A 4 -46.12 20.54 49.64
C ASN A 4 -45.23 20.46 50.91
N PRO A 5 -44.55 21.54 51.35
CA PRO A 5 -43.58 21.51 52.48
C PRO A 5 -44.16 21.15 53.86
N ARG A 6 -45.50 21.10 54.03
CA ARG A 6 -46.16 20.94 55.33
C ARG A 6 -46.23 19.51 55.88
N THR A 7 -45.66 18.52 55.21
CA THR A 7 -45.82 17.09 55.59
C THR A 7 -44.63 16.52 56.39
N LEU A 8 -43.48 17.21 56.43
CA LEU A 8 -42.26 16.70 57.09
C LEU A 8 -42.24 16.92 58.61
N LEU A 9 -42.98 17.90 59.14
CA LEU A 9 -42.97 18.22 60.57
C LEU A 9 -43.59 17.11 61.45
N ASN A 10 -44.62 16.43 60.95
CA ASN A 10 -45.34 15.39 61.71
C ASN A 10 -44.63 14.01 61.75
N LEU A 11 -43.54 13.84 61.01
CA LEU A 11 -42.72 12.62 61.06
C LEU A 11 -41.59 12.70 62.10
N TYR A 12 -41.18 13.92 62.48
CA TYR A 12 -40.16 14.13 63.52
C TYR A 12 -40.70 13.94 64.95
N GLU A 13 -41.98 14.23 65.22
CA GLU A 13 -42.55 14.13 66.57
C GLU A 13 -42.90 12.70 67.03
N ASN A 14 -43.08 11.74 66.10
CA ASN A 14 -43.46 10.37 66.45
C ASN A 14 -42.27 9.44 66.77
N THR A 15 -41.06 9.76 66.32
CA THR A 15 -39.88 8.89 66.49
C THR A 15 -39.22 9.07 67.86
N THR A 16 -39.33 10.26 68.46
CA THR A 16 -38.64 10.63 69.71
C THR A 16 -39.22 9.96 70.98
N MET A 17 -40.40 9.34 70.92
CA MET A 17 -41.00 8.66 72.08
C MET A 17 -40.68 7.16 72.23
N GLN A 18 -40.00 6.51 71.27
CA GLN A 18 -39.63 5.08 71.39
C GLN A 18 -38.14 4.78 71.58
N GLU A 19 -37.23 5.72 71.32
CA GLU A 19 -35.78 5.44 71.41
C GLU A 19 -35.18 5.58 72.83
N SER A 20 -35.91 6.21 73.77
CA SER A 20 -35.42 6.56 75.12
C SER A 20 -35.10 5.35 76.04
N SER A 21 -35.27 4.11 75.57
CA SER A 21 -34.99 2.88 76.34
C SER A 21 -34.01 1.90 75.67
N ARG A 22 -33.25 2.31 74.63
CA ARG A 22 -32.20 1.48 74.00
C ARG A 22 -30.78 2.10 74.04
N ASN A 23 -30.62 3.24 74.72
CA ASN A 23 -29.50 4.14 74.48
C ASN A 23 -28.22 3.91 75.33
N THR A 24 -27.84 2.65 75.59
CA THR A 24 -26.60 2.32 76.34
C THR A 24 -25.69 1.28 75.68
N THR A 25 -26.09 0.71 74.54
CA THR A 25 -25.22 -0.19 73.75
C THR A 25 -24.91 0.37 72.36
N ASN A 26 -25.67 1.37 71.89
CA ASN A 26 -25.54 1.90 70.54
C ASN A 26 -24.61 3.13 70.43
N SER A 27 -24.38 3.90 71.51
CA SER A 27 -23.48 5.06 71.44
C SER A 27 -22.05 4.63 71.12
N ASN A 28 -21.50 3.63 71.82
CA ASN A 28 -20.16 3.08 71.56
C ASN A 28 -19.87 2.73 70.10
N SER A 29 -20.89 2.40 69.28
CA SER A 29 -20.72 2.12 67.85
C SER A 29 -20.81 3.37 66.96
N VAL A 30 -21.51 4.42 67.41
CA VAL A 30 -21.58 5.72 66.71
C VAL A 30 -20.37 6.56 67.08
N ASP A 31 -20.04 6.64 68.38
CA ASP A 31 -18.87 7.32 68.93
C ASP A 31 -17.57 6.82 68.26
N SER A 32 -17.44 5.51 68.03
CA SER A 32 -16.29 4.92 67.32
C SER A 32 -16.23 5.25 65.83
N LYS A 33 -17.36 5.50 65.15
CA LYS A 33 -17.38 5.88 63.73
C LYS A 33 -17.18 7.39 63.55
N ILE A 34 -17.71 8.20 64.47
CA ILE A 34 -17.40 9.63 64.55
C ILE A 34 -15.89 9.82 64.71
N LEU A 35 -15.26 9.07 65.63
CA LEU A 35 -13.80 9.09 65.79
C LEU A 35 -13.06 8.69 64.51
N GLU A 36 -13.53 7.66 63.78
CA GLU A 36 -12.91 7.23 62.52
C GLU A 36 -13.04 8.30 61.41
N ILE A 37 -14.16 9.04 61.35
CA ILE A 37 -14.32 10.19 60.44
C ILE A 37 -13.39 11.34 60.84
N GLU A 38 -13.33 11.70 62.13
CA GLU A 38 -12.48 12.78 62.65
C GLU A 38 -10.98 12.46 62.45
N GLU A 39 -10.56 11.23 62.74
CA GLU A 39 -9.18 10.74 62.51
C GLU A 39 -8.83 10.61 61.03
N SER A 40 -9.80 10.28 60.16
CA SER A 40 -9.57 10.29 58.71
C SER A 40 -9.14 11.68 58.25
N GLY A 41 -9.74 12.74 58.81
CA GLY A 41 -9.46 14.12 58.48
C GLY A 41 -9.78 14.53 57.04
N ILE A 42 -10.52 13.73 56.28
CA ILE A 42 -10.98 14.05 54.92
C ILE A 42 -12.44 14.56 54.89
N PHE A 43 -13.06 14.71 56.05
CA PHE A 43 -14.41 15.26 56.22
C PHE A 43 -14.33 16.70 56.73
N GLU A 44 -14.73 17.66 55.90
CA GLU A 44 -14.85 19.07 56.26
C GLU A 44 -16.33 19.39 56.54
N GLU A 45 -16.66 19.72 57.79
CA GLU A 45 -18.06 19.96 58.22
C GLU A 45 -18.73 21.06 57.38
N GLN A 46 -18.03 22.15 57.10
CA GLN A 46 -18.56 23.26 56.32
C GLN A 46 -18.91 22.82 54.88
N GLU A 47 -18.07 22.03 54.24
CA GLU A 47 -18.29 21.52 52.88
C GLU A 47 -19.52 20.61 52.83
N TYR A 48 -19.64 19.68 53.78
CA TYR A 48 -20.79 18.77 53.85
C TYR A 48 -22.12 19.51 54.02
N LEU A 49 -22.15 20.60 54.80
CA LEU A 49 -23.35 21.39 55.01
C LEU A 49 -23.72 22.25 53.79
N GLU A 50 -22.74 22.71 53.00
CA GLU A 50 -22.98 23.39 51.72
C GLU A 50 -23.56 22.44 50.68
N LEU A 51 -23.00 21.23 50.56
CA LEU A 51 -23.50 20.18 49.67
C LEU A 51 -24.87 19.62 50.10
N ASN A 52 -25.23 19.76 51.39
CA ASN A 52 -26.48 19.22 51.94
C ASN A 52 -27.26 20.31 52.72
N PRO A 53 -27.93 21.26 52.03
CA PRO A 53 -28.62 22.38 52.68
C PRO A 53 -29.74 21.99 53.67
N ASP A 54 -30.32 20.79 53.52
CA ASP A 54 -31.29 20.24 54.47
C ASP A 54 -30.62 19.82 55.79
N VAL A 55 -29.39 19.32 55.73
CA VAL A 55 -28.55 19.01 56.90
C VAL A 55 -28.07 20.31 57.55
N ALA A 56 -27.67 21.32 56.78
CA ALA A 56 -27.34 22.66 57.29
C ALA A 56 -28.48 23.27 58.11
N ALA A 57 -29.73 23.11 57.65
CA ALA A 57 -30.90 23.56 58.39
C ALA A 57 -31.13 22.75 59.69
N ALA A 58 -30.87 21.43 59.68
CA ALA A 58 -30.99 20.57 60.87
C ALA A 58 -29.91 20.87 61.93
N VAL A 59 -28.66 21.11 61.51
CA VAL A 59 -27.55 21.53 62.39
C VAL A 59 -27.83 22.92 62.98
N SER A 60 -28.28 23.87 62.14
CA SER A 60 -28.67 25.22 62.60
C SER A 60 -29.83 25.21 63.61
N ALA A 61 -30.70 24.21 63.54
CA ALA A 61 -31.80 23.99 64.48
C ALA A 61 -31.38 23.21 65.75
N GLY A 62 -30.12 22.76 65.85
CA GLY A 62 -29.60 21.99 66.98
C GLY A 62 -30.13 20.56 67.06
N VAL A 63 -30.55 19.97 65.93
CA VAL A 63 -31.16 18.63 65.86
C VAL A 63 -30.10 17.51 65.77
N THR A 64 -28.92 17.83 65.23
CA THR A 64 -27.77 16.93 64.99
C THR A 64 -26.51 17.79 64.82
N THR A 65 -25.31 17.21 64.89
CA THR A 65 -24.11 17.81 64.27
C THR A 65 -23.93 17.29 62.84
N ALA A 66 -23.04 17.90 62.04
CA ALA A 66 -22.71 17.42 60.71
C ALA A 66 -22.13 16.00 60.74
N THR A 67 -21.13 15.77 61.59
CA THR A 67 -20.46 14.47 61.75
C THR A 67 -21.42 13.39 62.27
N GLU A 68 -22.31 13.73 63.22
CA GLU A 68 -23.36 12.80 63.70
C GLU A 68 -24.33 12.43 62.56
N HIS A 69 -24.77 13.42 61.77
CA HIS A 69 -25.67 13.18 60.63
C HIS A 69 -25.01 12.28 59.59
N PHE A 70 -23.77 12.61 59.19
CA PHE A 70 -23.00 11.84 58.21
C PHE A 70 -22.78 10.39 58.66
N THR A 71 -22.38 10.20 59.92
CA THR A 71 -22.16 8.88 60.53
C THR A 71 -23.43 8.03 60.57
N LYS A 72 -24.56 8.63 60.98
CA LYS A 72 -25.80 7.88 61.27
C LYS A 72 -26.63 7.62 60.01
N TYR A 73 -26.69 8.60 59.12
CA TYR A 73 -27.55 8.62 57.94
C TYR A 73 -26.77 8.85 56.65
N GLY A 74 -25.86 9.83 56.61
CA GLY A 74 -25.19 10.27 55.39
C GLY A 74 -24.49 9.16 54.60
N PHE A 75 -23.80 8.23 55.28
CA PHE A 75 -23.24 7.04 54.63
C PHE A 75 -24.29 6.19 53.90
N ARG A 76 -25.48 5.98 54.49
CA ARG A 76 -26.55 5.13 53.93
C ARG A 76 -27.41 5.85 52.89
N GLU A 77 -27.50 7.17 53.01
CA GLU A 77 -28.17 8.06 52.05
C GLU A 77 -27.25 8.45 50.89
N GLU A 78 -26.00 7.95 50.88
CA GLU A 78 -24.96 8.26 49.90
C GLU A 78 -24.77 9.78 49.68
N ARG A 79 -24.90 10.55 50.77
CA ARG A 79 -24.72 12.00 50.73
C ARG A 79 -23.29 12.34 50.36
N GLN A 80 -23.13 13.21 49.37
CA GLN A 80 -21.84 13.76 49.00
C GLN A 80 -21.25 14.53 50.19
N PHE A 81 -20.08 14.10 50.65
CA PHE A 81 -19.38 14.69 51.80
C PHE A 81 -18.27 15.65 51.41
N SER A 82 -17.75 15.52 50.19
CA SER A 82 -16.77 16.42 49.59
C SER A 82 -16.94 16.41 48.07
N ARG A 83 -16.60 17.53 47.43
CA ARG A 83 -16.51 17.71 45.98
C ARG A 83 -15.39 16.89 45.36
N LEU A 84 -14.36 16.56 46.14
CA LEU A 84 -13.22 15.76 45.70
C LEU A 84 -13.50 14.26 45.63
N PHE A 85 -14.54 13.74 46.27
CA PHE A 85 -14.87 12.31 46.25
C PHE A 85 -15.97 12.00 45.23
N ASP A 86 -15.64 11.22 44.21
CA ASP A 86 -16.59 10.68 43.25
C ASP A 86 -16.90 9.22 43.58
N ALA A 87 -18.14 8.98 44.04
CA ALA A 87 -18.61 7.65 44.39
C ALA A 87 -18.76 6.72 43.18
N GLN A 88 -19.10 7.24 41.99
CA GLN A 88 -19.28 6.42 40.78
C GLN A 88 -17.93 6.02 40.22
N PHE A 89 -16.99 6.96 40.09
CA PHE A 89 -15.60 6.65 39.74
C PHE A 89 -14.99 5.64 40.71
N TYR A 90 -15.19 5.83 42.03
CA TYR A 90 -14.65 4.92 43.04
C TYR A 90 -15.18 3.48 42.88
N LEU A 91 -16.43 3.29 42.47
CA LEU A 91 -16.98 1.95 42.21
C LEU A 91 -16.52 1.39 40.86
N ASN A 92 -16.39 2.24 39.82
CA ASN A 92 -15.86 1.84 38.51
C ASN A 92 -14.41 1.36 38.61
N ALA A 93 -13.56 2.12 39.32
CA ALA A 93 -12.14 1.81 39.49
C ALA A 93 -11.88 0.61 40.41
N HIS A 94 -12.77 0.34 41.39
CA HIS A 94 -12.57 -0.68 42.42
C HIS A 94 -13.71 -1.72 42.39
N SER A 95 -13.62 -2.65 41.44
CA SER A 95 -14.65 -3.70 41.24
C SER A 95 -14.91 -4.59 42.46
N ASP A 96 -13.92 -4.78 43.33
CA ASP A 96 -14.07 -5.47 44.63
C ASP A 96 -14.97 -4.69 45.60
N VAL A 97 -14.86 -3.37 45.59
CA VAL A 97 -15.73 -2.45 46.36
C VAL A 97 -17.14 -2.42 45.75
N ALA A 98 -17.26 -2.33 44.42
CA ALA A 98 -18.54 -2.38 43.73
C ALA A 98 -19.34 -3.65 44.06
N ALA A 99 -18.67 -4.80 44.17
CA ALA A 99 -19.30 -6.05 44.56
C ALA A 99 -19.87 -6.03 45.99
N VAL A 100 -19.12 -5.50 46.98
CA VAL A 100 -19.60 -5.44 48.38
C VAL A 100 -20.63 -4.35 48.63
N VAL A 101 -20.59 -3.25 47.87
CA VAL A 101 -21.64 -2.21 47.87
C VAL A 101 -22.93 -2.76 47.25
N SER A 102 -22.84 -3.45 46.10
CA SER A 102 -23.99 -4.11 45.47
C SER A 102 -24.62 -5.21 46.35
N ALA A 103 -23.82 -5.85 47.22
CA ALA A 103 -24.30 -6.79 48.23
C ALA A 103 -24.92 -6.12 49.47
N GLY A 104 -24.94 -4.78 49.56
CA GLY A 104 -25.47 -4.01 50.68
C GLY A 104 -24.64 -4.11 51.97
N ALA A 105 -23.36 -4.50 51.89
CA ALA A 105 -22.50 -4.69 53.05
C ALA A 105 -21.83 -3.40 53.55
N THR A 106 -21.69 -2.40 52.68
CA THR A 106 -21.12 -1.06 52.92
C THR A 106 -21.66 -0.12 51.84
N THR A 107 -21.44 1.19 51.96
CA THR A 107 -21.55 2.13 50.83
C THR A 107 -20.16 2.57 50.35
N ALA A 108 -20.08 3.24 49.20
CA ALA A 108 -18.82 3.70 48.61
C ALA A 108 -18.04 4.60 49.58
N ALA A 109 -18.72 5.60 50.16
CA ALA A 109 -18.13 6.49 51.15
C ALA A 109 -17.72 5.74 52.43
N GLU A 110 -18.55 4.85 52.97
CA GLU A 110 -18.19 4.08 54.19
C GLU A 110 -16.96 3.20 53.95
N HIS A 111 -16.79 2.62 52.76
CA HIS A 111 -15.60 1.89 52.38
C HIS A 111 -14.36 2.81 52.26
N PHE A 112 -14.52 3.97 51.61
CA PHE A 112 -13.43 4.91 51.38
C PHE A 112 -12.84 5.44 52.70
N PHE A 113 -13.67 5.90 53.63
CA PHE A 113 -13.22 6.38 54.95
C PHE A 113 -12.47 5.29 55.75
N LYS A 114 -13.02 4.08 55.75
CA LYS A 114 -12.53 2.98 56.59
C LYS A 114 -11.26 2.33 56.06
N PHE A 115 -11.20 2.11 54.76
CA PHE A 115 -10.16 1.37 54.05
C PHE A 115 -9.49 2.22 52.97
N GLY A 116 -10.28 2.80 52.06
CA GLY A 116 -9.77 3.47 50.85
C GLY A 116 -8.70 4.54 51.07
N VAL A 117 -8.84 5.38 52.10
CA VAL A 117 -7.83 6.39 52.48
C VAL A 117 -6.50 5.75 52.92
N LYS A 118 -6.57 4.66 53.70
CA LYS A 118 -5.39 3.94 54.21
C LYS A 118 -4.73 3.06 53.15
N GLU A 119 -5.54 2.55 52.21
CA GLU A 119 -5.12 1.80 51.03
C GLU A 119 -4.70 2.71 49.86
N GLU A 120 -4.87 4.03 50.00
CA GLU A 120 -4.55 5.05 48.99
C GLU A 120 -5.21 4.78 47.62
N ARG A 121 -6.46 4.30 47.66
CA ARG A 121 -7.27 4.00 46.47
C ARG A 121 -7.73 5.28 45.76
N SER A 122 -7.53 5.34 44.44
CA SER A 122 -8.00 6.44 43.59
C SER A 122 -9.50 6.70 43.78
N PHE A 123 -9.87 7.97 43.92
CA PHE A 123 -11.20 8.41 44.39
C PHE A 123 -11.88 9.47 43.49
N ASN A 124 -11.18 9.94 42.45
CA ASN A 124 -11.72 10.66 41.30
C ASN A 124 -10.72 10.50 40.12
N ALA A 125 -11.11 10.92 38.92
CA ALA A 125 -10.26 10.82 37.71
C ALA A 125 -9.12 11.86 37.62
N LEU A 126 -9.16 12.92 38.45
CA LEU A 126 -8.25 14.07 38.34
C LEU A 126 -7.01 13.97 39.24
N PHE A 127 -7.10 13.33 40.41
CA PHE A 127 -5.98 13.23 41.37
C PHE A 127 -5.08 12.05 41.05
N ASP A 128 -3.89 12.33 40.50
CA ASP A 128 -2.83 11.34 40.34
C ASP A 128 -1.90 11.36 41.56
N ARG A 129 -2.04 10.32 42.39
CA ARG A 129 -1.20 10.10 43.56
C ARG A 129 0.28 9.93 43.23
N THR A 130 0.61 9.24 42.13
CA THR A 130 2.00 8.95 41.73
C THR A 130 2.69 10.24 41.33
N PHE A 131 2.04 11.02 40.46
CA PHE A 131 2.48 12.38 40.12
C PHE A 131 2.60 13.25 41.37
N TYR A 132 1.57 13.31 42.23
CA TYR A 132 1.56 14.16 43.43
C TYR A 132 2.74 13.87 44.36
N LEU A 133 3.06 12.61 44.62
CA LEU A 133 4.20 12.24 45.47
C LEU A 133 5.56 12.49 44.77
N LYS A 134 5.63 12.33 43.45
CA LYS A 134 6.84 12.59 42.64
C LYS A 134 7.16 14.08 42.55
N SER A 135 6.15 14.94 42.43
CA SER A 135 6.28 16.39 42.37
C SER A 135 6.55 17.04 43.73
N HIS A 136 6.02 16.47 44.82
CA HIS A 136 6.10 17.06 46.17
C HIS A 136 6.90 16.18 47.14
N ASN A 137 8.23 16.29 47.06
CA ASN A 137 9.17 15.52 47.89
C ASN A 137 8.93 15.66 49.41
N ASP A 138 8.43 16.80 49.86
CA ASP A 138 8.03 17.05 51.25
C ASP A 138 6.85 16.17 51.69
N ILE A 139 5.87 16.00 50.80
CA ILE A 139 4.71 15.12 51.02
C ILE A 139 5.14 13.65 50.96
N ALA A 140 5.97 13.26 49.98
CA ALA A 140 6.52 11.90 49.90
C ALA A 140 7.31 11.50 51.15
N ALA A 141 8.09 12.42 51.72
CA ALA A 141 8.77 12.20 52.99
C ALA A 141 7.78 12.05 54.17
N ALA A 142 6.73 12.87 54.24
CA ALA A 142 5.71 12.79 55.29
C ALA A 142 4.90 11.49 55.22
N VAL A 143 4.55 11.02 54.01
CA VAL A 143 3.88 9.72 53.78
C VAL A 143 4.80 8.56 54.15
N SER A 144 6.07 8.60 53.74
CA SER A 144 7.06 7.58 54.10
C SER A 144 7.33 7.49 55.61
N ALA A 145 7.17 8.61 56.33
CA ALA A 145 7.27 8.67 57.79
C ALA A 145 5.97 8.23 58.51
N GLY A 146 4.88 7.93 57.78
CA GLY A 146 3.58 7.59 58.34
C GLY A 146 2.87 8.76 59.03
N ALA A 147 3.24 10.01 58.72
CA ALA A 147 2.67 11.21 59.33
C ALA A 147 1.34 11.64 58.68
N THR A 148 1.12 11.25 57.43
CA THR A 148 -0.10 11.46 56.63
C THR A 148 -0.17 10.41 55.52
N THR A 149 -1.32 10.26 54.88
CA THR A 149 -1.42 9.68 53.51
C THR A 149 -1.38 10.80 52.47
N ALA A 150 -1.13 10.46 51.19
CA ALA A 150 -1.20 11.42 50.09
C ALA A 150 -2.62 11.98 49.96
N THR A 151 -3.61 11.08 50.03
CA THR A 151 -5.05 11.39 50.04
C THR A 151 -5.39 12.39 51.15
N GLN A 152 -4.99 12.13 52.40
CA GLN A 152 -5.27 13.05 53.53
C GLN A 152 -4.61 14.43 53.35
N HIS A 153 -3.40 14.48 52.82
CA HIS A 153 -2.73 15.75 52.55
C HIS A 153 -3.48 16.54 51.47
N PHE A 154 -3.88 15.87 50.39
CA PHE A 154 -4.56 16.50 49.27
C PHE A 154 -5.91 17.12 49.67
N PHE A 155 -6.76 16.36 50.37
CA PHE A 155 -8.06 16.85 50.87
C PHE A 155 -7.92 18.03 51.84
N LYS A 156 -6.99 17.96 52.81
CA LYS A 156 -6.84 19.02 53.82
C LYS A 156 -6.19 20.28 53.29
N PHE A 157 -5.12 20.11 52.52
CA PHE A 157 -4.13 21.14 52.22
C PHE A 157 -3.85 21.29 50.73
N GLY A 158 -3.79 20.19 49.95
CA GLY A 158 -3.30 20.21 48.57
C GLY A 158 -3.91 21.28 47.66
N ILE A 159 -5.25 21.36 47.62
CA ILE A 159 -5.98 22.38 46.84
C ILE A 159 -5.72 23.81 47.38
N LYS A 160 -5.70 23.97 48.71
CA LYS A 160 -5.52 25.26 49.42
C LYS A 160 -4.07 25.77 49.36
N GLU A 161 -3.11 24.87 49.18
CA GLU A 161 -1.69 25.12 48.94
C GLU A 161 -1.33 25.24 47.45
N GLU A 162 -2.32 25.18 46.55
CA GLU A 162 -2.14 25.29 45.08
C GLU A 162 -1.15 24.23 44.54
N ARG A 163 -1.13 23.03 45.16
CA ARG A 163 -0.22 21.94 44.79
C ARG A 163 -0.72 21.24 43.53
N SER A 164 0.09 21.23 42.47
CA SER A 164 -0.23 20.47 41.26
C SER A 164 -0.48 18.99 41.57
N PHE A 165 -1.54 18.43 40.97
CA PHE A 165 -2.18 17.17 41.35
C PHE A 165 -2.28 16.15 40.20
N ASN A 166 -1.98 16.57 38.97
CA ASN A 166 -1.70 15.71 37.81
C ASN A 166 -0.83 16.49 36.82
N ALA A 167 -0.31 15.82 35.78
CA ALA A 167 0.52 16.43 34.75
C ALA A 167 -0.25 17.25 33.69
N LEU A 168 -1.58 17.11 33.64
CA LEU A 168 -2.43 17.63 32.58
C LEU A 168 -2.94 19.05 32.86
N PHE A 169 -3.23 19.38 34.13
CA PHE A 169 -3.74 20.70 34.52
C PHE A 169 -2.60 21.72 34.62
N ASN A 170 -2.51 22.64 33.66
CA ASN A 170 -1.58 23.76 33.73
C ASN A 170 -2.26 24.98 34.38
N ARG A 171 -1.98 25.17 35.68
CA ARG A 171 -2.45 26.32 36.48
C ARG A 171 -2.20 27.67 35.82
N GLN A 172 -1.02 27.87 35.21
CA GLN A 172 -0.65 29.16 34.61
C GLN A 172 -1.47 29.44 33.35
N PHE A 173 -1.60 28.43 32.47
CA PHE A 173 -2.49 28.48 31.32
C PHE A 173 -3.94 28.73 31.73
N TYR A 174 -4.45 28.00 32.73
CA TYR A 174 -5.84 28.12 33.18
C TYR A 174 -6.17 29.55 33.64
N LEU A 175 -5.31 30.16 34.46
CA LEU A 175 -5.49 31.54 34.92
C LEU A 175 -5.32 32.57 33.78
N LYS A 176 -4.42 32.32 32.83
CA LYS A 176 -4.19 33.19 31.67
C LYS A 176 -5.35 33.17 30.67
N SER A 177 -5.93 32.00 30.44
CA SER A 177 -7.04 31.78 29.50
C SER A 177 -8.38 32.22 30.07
N HIS A 178 -8.58 32.11 31.39
CA HIS A 178 -9.85 32.43 32.07
C HIS A 178 -9.70 33.63 33.02
N ASN A 179 -9.75 34.84 32.44
CA ASN A 179 -9.59 36.12 33.16
C ASN A 179 -10.59 36.30 34.34
N ASP A 180 -11.79 35.74 34.22
CA ASP A 180 -12.80 35.69 35.28
C ASP A 180 -12.30 34.91 36.51
N ILE A 181 -11.60 33.80 36.29
CA ILE A 181 -11.04 32.96 37.35
C ILE A 181 -9.80 33.60 37.94
N ALA A 182 -8.93 34.20 37.12
CA ALA A 182 -7.80 34.98 37.63
C ALA A 182 -8.24 36.16 38.53
N ALA A 183 -9.36 36.82 38.21
CA ALA A 183 -9.95 37.84 39.06
C ALA A 183 -10.52 37.26 40.37
N ALA A 184 -11.19 36.10 40.32
CA ALA A 184 -11.74 35.43 41.51
C ALA A 184 -10.64 34.95 42.47
N VAL A 185 -9.56 34.35 41.95
CA VAL A 185 -8.37 33.94 42.71
C VAL A 185 -7.65 35.16 43.31
N SER A 186 -7.47 36.23 42.53
CA SER A 186 -6.87 37.49 43.03
C SER A 186 -7.69 38.17 44.13
N ALA A 187 -9.01 37.96 44.14
CA ALA A 187 -9.90 38.43 45.19
C ALA A 187 -10.01 37.48 46.40
N GLY A 188 -9.39 36.30 46.34
CA GLY A 188 -9.43 35.29 47.39
C GLY A 188 -10.76 34.55 47.53
N PHE A 189 -11.54 34.43 46.45
CA PHE A 189 -12.82 33.71 46.46
C PHE A 189 -12.71 32.20 46.21
N THR A 190 -11.62 31.75 45.58
CA THR A 190 -11.35 30.36 45.19
C THR A 190 -9.84 30.21 44.91
N THR A 191 -9.30 29.00 44.86
CA THR A 191 -8.05 28.72 44.12
C THR A 191 -8.34 28.34 42.66
N ALA A 192 -7.30 28.24 41.82
CA ALA A 192 -7.45 27.81 40.42
C ALA A 192 -7.82 26.32 40.35
N GLU A 193 -7.21 25.55 41.25
CA GLU A 193 -7.37 24.11 41.46
C GLU A 193 -8.79 23.82 41.95
N GLU A 194 -9.25 24.56 42.98
CA GLU A 194 -10.61 24.47 43.52
C GLU A 194 -11.67 24.75 42.44
N HIS A 195 -11.50 25.83 41.67
CA HIS A 195 -12.41 26.15 40.57
C HIS A 195 -12.40 25.07 39.48
N PHE A 196 -11.24 24.52 39.13
CA PHE A 196 -11.15 23.47 38.12
C PHE A 196 -11.83 22.17 38.55
N PHE A 197 -11.62 21.74 39.80
CA PHE A 197 -12.28 20.55 40.39
C PHE A 197 -13.79 20.71 40.51
N GLU A 198 -14.28 21.85 40.99
CA GLU A 198 -15.72 22.02 41.21
C GLU A 198 -16.49 22.31 39.92
N PHE A 199 -15.95 23.17 39.06
CA PHE A 199 -16.65 23.74 37.90
C PHE A 199 -15.94 23.51 36.57
N GLY A 200 -14.61 23.66 36.50
CA GLY A 200 -13.86 23.77 35.24
C GLY A 200 -14.12 22.67 34.22
N VAL A 201 -14.10 21.40 34.65
CA VAL A 201 -14.40 20.23 33.78
C VAL A 201 -15.85 20.24 33.28
N LYS A 202 -16.80 20.70 34.10
CA LYS A 202 -18.24 20.78 33.78
C LYS A 202 -18.61 22.01 32.95
N GLU A 203 -17.81 23.07 33.06
CA GLU A 203 -17.87 24.28 32.24
C GLU A 203 -17.08 24.15 30.93
N GLU A 204 -16.51 22.97 30.63
CA GLU A 204 -15.77 22.69 29.39
C GLU A 204 -14.56 23.66 29.21
N ARG A 205 -13.95 24.08 30.33
CA ARG A 205 -12.86 25.06 30.36
C ARG A 205 -11.53 24.41 30.00
N SER A 206 -10.89 24.90 28.94
CA SER A 206 -9.55 24.48 28.54
C SER A 206 -8.55 24.55 29.71
N PHE A 207 -7.90 23.42 30.01
CA PHE A 207 -7.05 23.22 31.19
C PHE A 207 -5.54 23.16 30.88
N ASN A 208 -5.18 22.98 29.62
CA ASN A 208 -3.86 23.22 29.06
C ASN A 208 -3.99 23.64 27.58
N ALA A 209 -2.88 24.00 26.95
CA ALA A 209 -2.85 24.44 25.56
C ALA A 209 -2.89 23.31 24.52
N LEU A 210 -2.70 22.05 24.93
CA LEU A 210 -2.47 20.92 24.03
C LEU A 210 -3.72 20.05 23.81
N PHE A 211 -4.69 20.06 24.71
CA PHE A 211 -5.96 19.35 24.52
C PHE A 211 -6.90 20.16 23.64
N ASP A 212 -7.07 19.75 22.38
CA ASP A 212 -8.07 20.32 21.48
C ASP A 212 -9.38 19.52 21.59
N ARG A 213 -10.32 20.09 22.34
CA ARG A 213 -11.67 19.53 22.51
C ARG A 213 -12.39 19.27 21.18
N THR A 214 -12.24 20.17 20.20
CA THR A 214 -12.93 20.07 18.91
C THR A 214 -12.38 18.90 18.12
N PHE A 215 -11.06 18.79 18.05
CA PHE A 215 -10.36 17.64 17.46
C PHE A 215 -10.71 16.33 18.19
N TYR A 216 -10.71 16.32 19.53
CA TYR A 216 -11.01 15.12 20.31
C TYR A 216 -12.42 14.60 20.01
N LEU A 217 -13.41 15.48 19.92
CA LEU A 217 -14.79 15.10 19.59
C LEU A 217 -15.00 14.72 18.12
N SER A 218 -14.23 15.28 17.17
CA SER A 218 -14.32 14.87 15.76
C SER A 218 -13.58 13.54 15.48
N ALA A 219 -12.44 13.32 16.15
CA ALA A 219 -11.64 12.09 16.03
C ALA A 219 -12.27 10.89 16.75
N HIS A 220 -13.08 11.11 17.79
CA HIS A 220 -13.71 10.06 18.60
C HIS A 220 -15.25 10.16 18.60
N PRO A 221 -15.94 9.71 17.52
CA PRO A 221 -17.40 9.81 17.41
C PRO A 221 -18.20 9.08 18.50
N ASP A 222 -17.61 8.03 19.09
CA ASP A 222 -18.16 7.30 20.25
C ASP A 222 -18.21 8.19 21.50
N VAL A 223 -17.13 8.96 21.75
CA VAL A 223 -17.07 9.95 22.82
C VAL A 223 -18.05 11.10 22.55
N ALA A 224 -18.11 11.59 21.31
CA ALA A 224 -19.05 12.64 20.92
C ALA A 224 -20.52 12.23 21.14
N ALA A 225 -20.87 10.95 20.96
CA ALA A 225 -22.21 10.44 21.23
C ALA A 225 -22.56 10.47 22.72
N VAL A 226 -21.66 10.04 23.61
CA VAL A 226 -21.92 10.05 25.07
C VAL A 226 -21.89 11.45 25.68
N VAL A 227 -21.05 12.34 25.16
CA VAL A 227 -21.04 13.77 25.52
C VAL A 227 -22.34 14.44 25.07
N SER A 228 -22.80 14.20 23.84
CA SER A 228 -24.08 14.73 23.32
C SER A 228 -25.30 14.20 24.08
N ALA A 229 -25.21 13.01 24.67
CA ALA A 229 -26.23 12.44 25.53
C ALA A 229 -26.15 12.94 27.00
N GLY A 230 -25.13 13.73 27.35
CA GLY A 230 -24.96 14.32 28.68
C GLY A 230 -24.48 13.34 29.75
N PHE A 231 -23.79 12.26 29.38
CA PHE A 231 -23.26 11.27 30.34
C PHE A 231 -21.88 11.62 30.90
N THR A 232 -21.10 12.45 30.20
CA THR A 232 -19.72 12.86 30.53
C THR A 232 -19.41 14.16 29.78
N THR A 233 -18.36 14.90 30.18
CA THR A 233 -17.72 15.88 29.28
C THR A 233 -16.58 15.25 28.47
N ALA A 234 -16.05 15.98 27.48
CA ALA A 234 -14.93 15.51 26.65
C ALA A 234 -13.64 15.45 27.47
N GLU A 235 -13.47 16.45 28.33
CA GLU A 235 -12.41 16.61 29.30
C GLU A 235 -12.43 15.45 30.29
N GLU A 236 -13.60 15.20 30.93
CA GLU A 236 -13.81 14.10 31.88
C GLU A 236 -13.49 12.73 31.26
N HIS A 237 -13.97 12.46 30.04
CA HIS A 237 -13.62 11.25 29.30
C HIS A 237 -12.12 11.13 29.03
N PHE A 238 -11.45 12.23 28.67
CA PHE A 238 -10.01 12.23 28.42
C PHE A 238 -9.20 11.91 29.68
N PHE A 239 -9.57 12.49 30.84
CA PHE A 239 -8.95 12.18 32.14
C PHE A 239 -9.20 10.74 32.60
N GLU A 240 -10.43 10.23 32.52
CA GLU A 240 -10.76 8.90 33.03
C GLU A 240 -10.25 7.77 32.12
N PHE A 241 -10.45 7.92 30.80
CA PHE A 241 -10.21 6.87 29.80
C PHE A 241 -9.18 7.29 28.74
N GLY A 242 -9.35 8.46 28.11
CA GLY A 242 -8.65 8.84 26.88
C GLY A 242 -7.13 8.76 26.93
N VAL A 243 -6.52 9.17 28.04
CA VAL A 243 -5.07 9.05 28.26
C VAL A 243 -4.61 7.58 28.31
N LYS A 244 -5.34 6.71 29.01
CA LYS A 244 -5.01 5.28 29.16
C LYS A 244 -5.30 4.48 27.89
N GLU A 245 -6.31 4.90 27.14
CA GLU A 245 -6.66 4.40 25.81
C GLU A 245 -5.76 4.97 24.70
N GLU A 246 -4.81 5.85 25.04
CA GLU A 246 -3.86 6.49 24.12
C GLU A 246 -4.56 7.21 22.94
N ARG A 247 -5.73 7.80 23.20
CA ARG A 247 -6.56 8.49 22.20
C ARG A 247 -5.95 9.83 21.80
N SER A 248 -5.80 10.04 20.49
CA SER A 248 -5.33 11.30 19.90
C SER A 248 -6.15 12.49 20.40
N PHE A 249 -5.46 13.54 20.88
CA PHE A 249 -6.05 14.69 21.58
C PHE A 249 -5.75 16.06 20.95
N ASN A 250 -4.91 16.08 19.90
CA ASN A 250 -4.76 17.18 18.96
C ASN A 250 -4.17 16.66 17.64
N THR A 251 -4.12 17.50 16.61
CA THR A 251 -3.62 17.18 15.26
C THR A 251 -2.12 16.89 15.18
N PHE A 252 -1.32 17.32 16.16
CA PHE A 252 0.14 17.24 16.09
C PHE A 252 0.71 16.04 16.85
N PHE A 253 0.21 15.68 18.03
CA PHE A 253 0.80 14.60 18.82
C PHE A 253 0.63 13.24 18.12
N ASP A 254 1.72 12.73 17.57
CA ASP A 254 1.80 11.41 16.96
C ASP A 254 2.47 10.45 17.94
N ARG A 255 1.68 9.51 18.43
CA ARG A 255 2.11 8.45 19.34
C ARG A 255 3.21 7.57 18.75
N ALA A 256 3.07 7.16 17.48
CA ALA A 256 4.03 6.25 16.85
C ALA A 256 5.37 6.96 16.65
N PHE A 257 5.34 8.19 16.14
CA PHE A 257 6.52 9.05 16.06
C PHE A 257 7.14 9.28 17.44
N TYR A 258 6.35 9.63 18.46
CA TYR A 258 6.87 9.94 19.80
C TYR A 258 7.61 8.75 20.41
N LEU A 259 7.10 7.52 20.25
CA LEU A 259 7.78 6.31 20.72
C LEU A 259 9.04 5.99 19.91
N ASN A 260 8.98 6.09 18.58
CA ASN A 260 10.13 5.84 17.71
C ASN A 260 11.28 6.83 17.95
N ALA A 261 10.97 8.11 18.13
CA ALA A 261 11.94 9.17 18.43
C ALA A 261 12.48 9.12 19.87
N ASN A 262 11.85 8.36 20.78
CA ASN A 262 12.18 8.31 22.20
C ASN A 262 12.21 6.86 22.70
N LEU A 263 13.24 6.11 22.30
CA LEU A 263 13.36 4.66 22.56
C LEU A 263 13.36 4.29 24.06
N ASP A 264 13.78 5.19 24.95
CA ASP A 264 13.67 5.03 26.40
C ASP A 264 12.20 5.02 26.87
N VAL A 265 11.36 5.83 26.25
CA VAL A 265 9.90 5.87 26.46
C VAL A 265 9.26 4.61 25.86
N ALA A 266 9.64 4.21 24.65
CA ALA A 266 9.15 2.97 24.04
C ALA A 266 9.45 1.73 24.91
N ALA A 267 10.64 1.67 25.54
CA ALA A 267 10.99 0.63 26.49
C ALA A 267 10.13 0.70 27.78
N ALA A 268 9.88 1.89 28.32
CA ALA A 268 9.03 2.07 29.51
C ALA A 268 7.55 1.68 29.24
N VAL A 269 7.02 2.05 28.07
CA VAL A 269 5.67 1.67 27.63
C VAL A 269 5.55 0.16 27.41
N SER A 270 6.54 -0.45 26.75
CA SER A 270 6.59 -1.91 26.54
C SER A 270 6.70 -2.69 27.85
N ALA A 271 7.33 -2.11 28.87
CA ALA A 271 7.40 -2.67 30.23
C ALA A 271 6.14 -2.41 31.09
N GLY A 272 5.13 -1.70 30.56
CA GLY A 272 3.91 -1.35 31.29
C GLY A 272 4.14 -0.36 32.45
N VAL A 273 5.20 0.45 32.38
CA VAL A 273 5.57 1.42 33.44
C VAL A 273 4.79 2.73 33.30
N THR A 274 4.41 3.09 32.08
CA THR A 274 3.68 4.31 31.71
C THR A 274 3.06 4.13 30.31
N THR A 275 2.16 5.00 29.90
CA THR A 275 1.69 5.16 28.51
C THR A 275 2.49 6.25 27.77
N ALA A 276 2.40 6.32 26.44
CA ALA A 276 3.08 7.36 25.67
C ALA A 276 2.54 8.76 26.03
N THR A 277 1.22 8.86 26.21
CA THR A 277 0.51 10.09 26.57
C THR A 277 0.87 10.56 27.98
N GLU A 278 0.86 9.66 28.99
CA GLU A 278 1.32 9.99 30.36
C GLU A 278 2.76 10.49 30.35
N HIS A 279 3.68 9.77 29.70
CA HIS A 279 5.08 10.20 29.63
C HIS A 279 5.25 11.55 28.92
N PHE A 280 4.48 11.79 27.85
CA PHE A 280 4.53 13.07 27.13
C PHE A 280 4.13 14.25 28.02
N PHE A 281 3.03 14.13 28.77
CA PHE A 281 2.59 15.19 29.68
C PHE A 281 3.45 15.31 30.95
N GLU A 282 3.91 14.19 31.55
CA GLU A 282 4.77 14.24 32.73
C GLU A 282 6.20 14.74 32.44
N PHE A 283 6.81 14.34 31.31
CA PHE A 283 8.21 14.63 30.98
C PHE A 283 8.39 15.26 29.61
N GLY A 284 7.78 14.70 28.57
CA GLY A 284 8.06 15.05 27.17
C GLY A 284 7.97 16.54 26.85
N ILE A 285 6.95 17.21 27.36
CA ILE A 285 6.75 18.66 27.20
C ILE A 285 7.88 19.46 27.86
N GLN A 286 8.25 19.13 29.11
CA GLN A 286 9.28 19.84 29.88
C GLN A 286 10.70 19.55 29.38
N GLU A 287 10.95 18.32 28.94
CA GLU A 287 12.20 17.90 28.29
C GLU A 287 12.31 18.39 26.83
N ASN A 288 11.27 19.05 26.31
CA ASN A 288 11.16 19.54 24.93
C ASN A 288 11.41 18.43 23.89
N ARG A 289 11.01 17.19 24.18
CA ARG A 289 11.17 16.04 23.26
C ARG A 289 10.40 16.26 21.95
N SER A 290 10.89 15.67 20.87
CA SER A 290 10.18 15.64 19.58
C SER A 290 9.00 14.68 19.67
N PHE A 291 7.80 15.15 19.30
CA PHE A 291 6.54 14.40 19.44
C PHE A 291 5.71 14.28 18.16
N SER A 292 6.24 14.77 17.03
CA SER A 292 5.66 14.58 15.70
C SER A 292 6.69 14.88 14.62
N ALA A 293 6.48 14.40 13.40
CA ALA A 293 7.23 14.86 12.23
C ALA A 293 6.90 16.32 11.87
N LEU A 294 5.69 16.79 12.22
CA LEU A 294 5.15 18.11 11.88
C LEU A 294 5.70 19.25 12.77
N PHE A 295 6.25 18.94 13.94
CA PHE A 295 6.79 19.89 14.91
C PHE A 295 8.08 19.37 15.56
N ASN A 296 9.17 20.11 15.40
CA ASN A 296 10.45 19.80 16.02
C ASN A 296 10.83 20.89 17.04
N SER A 297 10.80 20.54 18.32
CA SER A 297 11.09 21.44 19.43
C SER A 297 12.44 22.16 19.30
N GLN A 298 13.51 21.45 18.95
CA GLN A 298 14.85 22.03 18.86
C GLN A 298 14.96 23.01 17.68
N PHE A 299 14.37 22.67 16.53
CA PHE A 299 14.26 23.59 15.40
C PHE A 299 13.44 24.83 15.78
N TYR A 300 12.29 24.65 16.43
CA TYR A 300 11.42 25.76 16.83
C TYR A 300 12.15 26.77 17.73
N LEU A 301 12.92 26.30 18.71
CA LEU A 301 13.73 27.15 19.58
C LEU A 301 14.90 27.79 18.83
N ASN A 302 15.58 27.08 17.92
CA ASN A 302 16.66 27.64 17.10
C ASN A 302 16.15 28.74 16.15
N ALA A 303 14.97 28.57 15.56
CA ALA A 303 14.35 29.50 14.64
C ALA A 303 13.69 30.72 15.34
N ASN A 304 13.33 30.59 16.62
CA ASN A 304 12.66 31.63 17.40
C ASN A 304 13.45 31.93 18.69
N PRO A 305 14.53 32.74 18.64
CA PRO A 305 15.40 33.00 19.78
C PRO A 305 14.71 33.66 20.99
N ASP A 306 13.61 34.37 20.77
CA ASP A 306 12.74 34.92 21.82
C ASP A 306 12.02 33.81 22.60
N VAL A 307 11.55 32.77 21.91
CA VAL A 307 10.97 31.58 22.53
C VAL A 307 12.04 30.77 23.27
N ALA A 308 13.22 30.58 22.68
CA ALA A 308 14.35 29.93 23.35
C ALA A 308 14.77 30.65 24.64
N ALA A 309 14.73 31.98 24.67
CA ALA A 309 14.98 32.76 25.88
C ALA A 309 13.88 32.57 26.94
N ALA A 310 12.60 32.50 26.54
CA ALA A 310 11.49 32.23 27.44
C ALA A 310 11.53 30.81 28.04
N VAL A 311 11.86 29.80 27.23
CA VAL A 311 12.07 28.41 27.69
C VAL A 311 13.26 28.32 28.65
N SER A 312 14.39 28.95 28.31
CA SER A 312 15.58 29.00 29.18
C SER A 312 15.32 29.72 30.52
N ALA A 313 14.32 30.61 30.56
CA ALA A 313 13.88 31.30 31.77
C ALA A 313 12.80 30.53 32.57
N GLY A 314 12.35 29.37 32.09
CA GLY A 314 11.29 28.57 32.72
C GLY A 314 9.90 29.21 32.65
N VAL A 315 9.65 30.06 31.64
CA VAL A 315 8.37 30.80 31.47
C VAL A 315 7.35 29.99 30.65
N THR A 316 7.83 29.09 29.79
CA THR A 316 7.05 28.25 28.89
C THR A 316 7.91 27.06 28.46
N THR A 317 7.33 26.02 27.88
CA THR A 317 8.05 25.04 27.04
C THR A 317 7.92 25.37 25.55
N ALA A 318 8.67 24.67 24.69
CA ALA A 318 8.55 24.79 23.24
C ALA A 318 7.15 24.42 22.74
N ALA A 319 6.60 23.32 23.26
CA ALA A 319 5.27 22.83 22.89
C ALA A 319 4.17 23.82 23.34
N GLU A 320 4.17 24.25 24.61
CA GLU A 320 3.18 25.21 25.12
C GLU A 320 3.20 26.52 24.32
N HIS A 321 4.39 27.10 24.07
CA HIS A 321 4.48 28.31 23.26
C HIS A 321 3.98 28.11 21.83
N PHE A 322 4.25 26.94 21.23
CA PHE A 322 3.80 26.61 19.89
C PHE A 322 2.26 26.59 19.79
N PHE A 323 1.59 25.86 20.69
CA PHE A 323 0.13 25.77 20.70
C PHE A 323 -0.55 27.09 21.13
N GLU A 324 -0.01 27.80 22.13
CA GLU A 324 -0.60 29.05 22.63
C GLU A 324 -0.43 30.23 21.66
N PHE A 325 0.70 30.30 20.96
CA PHE A 325 1.08 31.46 20.16
C PHE A 325 1.65 31.10 18.78
N GLY A 326 2.55 30.10 18.71
CA GLY A 326 3.34 29.80 17.51
C GLY A 326 2.52 29.59 16.24
N ILE A 327 1.41 28.87 16.34
CA ILE A 327 0.46 28.66 15.22
C ILE A 327 -0.14 30.00 14.76
N GLN A 328 -0.65 30.82 15.68
CA GLN A 328 -1.33 32.08 15.35
C GLN A 328 -0.35 33.17 14.87
N GLU A 329 0.86 33.17 15.41
CA GLU A 329 1.95 34.08 15.02
C GLU A 329 2.65 33.65 13.72
N ASN A 330 2.30 32.49 13.14
CA ASN A 330 2.95 31.90 11.97
C ASN A 330 4.49 31.78 12.15
N ARG A 331 4.92 31.38 13.36
CA ARG A 331 6.34 31.15 13.64
C ARG A 331 6.85 29.96 12.85
N ASN A 332 8.14 29.92 12.53
CA ASN A 332 8.71 28.76 11.86
C ASN A 332 9.01 27.67 12.90
N PHE A 333 8.29 26.54 12.85
CA PHE A 333 8.28 25.51 13.90
C PHE A 333 8.69 24.10 13.45
N THR A 334 9.05 23.96 12.19
CA THR A 334 9.59 22.71 11.68
C THR A 334 10.49 22.97 10.48
N SER A 335 11.61 22.25 10.38
CA SER A 335 12.42 22.21 9.15
C SER A 335 11.70 21.48 8.02
N PHE A 336 10.62 20.78 8.35
CA PHE A 336 9.90 19.86 7.47
C PHE A 336 8.86 20.56 6.59
N ILE A 337 8.19 21.57 7.14
CA ILE A 337 7.03 22.22 6.51
C ILE A 337 7.00 23.70 6.92
N SER A 338 7.65 24.56 6.14
CA SER A 338 7.35 26.01 6.14
C SER A 338 6.46 26.45 4.96
N PRO A 339 6.29 25.67 3.87
CA PRO A 339 5.25 25.95 2.86
C PRO A 339 3.90 25.23 3.08
N LEU A 340 3.85 23.93 3.42
CA LEU A 340 2.59 23.14 3.34
C LEU A 340 1.50 23.49 4.38
N LEU A 341 1.87 24.11 5.50
CA LEU A 341 0.90 24.66 6.46
C LEU A 341 0.21 25.94 5.94
N ASN A 342 0.66 26.45 4.79
CA ASN A 342 -0.19 27.22 3.89
C ASN A 342 -0.41 26.36 2.63
N SER A 343 -1.49 25.58 2.61
CA SER A 343 -1.88 24.78 1.43
C SER A 343 -1.93 25.62 0.15
N GLN A 344 -2.18 26.93 0.27
CA GLN A 344 -2.17 27.90 -0.83
C GLN A 344 -0.76 28.28 -1.33
N ALA A 345 0.28 28.26 -0.49
CA ALA A 345 1.66 28.61 -0.88
C ALA A 345 2.44 27.40 -1.41
N PHE A 346 2.22 26.22 -0.82
CA PHE A 346 2.73 24.98 -1.39
C PHE A 346 2.10 24.73 -2.76
N SER A 347 0.77 24.74 -2.86
CA SER A 347 0.10 24.50 -4.14
C SER A 347 0.41 25.56 -5.22
N GLN A 348 0.70 26.82 -4.85
CA GLN A 348 1.23 27.84 -5.78
C GLN A 348 2.67 27.59 -6.24
N THR A 349 3.51 26.94 -5.43
CA THR A 349 4.91 26.63 -5.78
C THR A 349 5.00 25.37 -6.63
N TYR A 350 4.14 24.38 -6.35
CA TYR A 350 4.14 23.06 -7.00
C TYR A 350 2.91 22.84 -7.90
N THR A 351 2.30 23.93 -8.40
CA THR A 351 1.05 23.90 -9.19
C THR A 351 1.09 22.90 -10.35
N THR A 352 2.14 22.94 -11.15
CA THR A 352 2.26 22.12 -12.36
C THR A 352 2.36 20.63 -12.02
N ASP A 353 3.14 20.28 -11.01
CA ASP A 353 3.41 18.89 -10.66
C ASP A 353 2.16 18.23 -10.08
N ILE A 354 1.43 18.95 -9.22
CA ILE A 354 0.16 18.49 -8.62
C ILE A 354 -0.94 18.41 -9.68
N ALA A 355 -0.98 19.36 -10.62
CA ALA A 355 -1.92 19.34 -11.74
C ALA A 355 -1.70 18.12 -12.66
N ASN A 356 -0.43 17.84 -12.99
CA ASN A 356 -0.04 16.67 -13.78
C ASN A 356 -0.34 15.35 -13.04
N PHE A 357 -0.05 15.28 -11.73
CA PHE A 357 -0.29 14.10 -10.90
C PHE A 357 -1.77 13.67 -10.92
N PHE A 358 -2.71 14.62 -10.79
CA PHE A 358 -4.15 14.34 -10.88
C PHE A 358 -4.76 14.45 -12.29
N ASN A 359 -3.95 14.71 -13.31
CA ASN A 359 -4.41 14.94 -14.70
C ASN A 359 -5.52 16.02 -14.81
N VAL A 360 -5.32 17.17 -14.13
CA VAL A 360 -6.24 18.32 -14.15
C VAL A 360 -5.58 19.53 -14.80
N GLU A 361 -6.35 20.37 -15.51
CA GLU A 361 -5.83 21.62 -16.08
C GLU A 361 -5.41 22.63 -15.00
N SER A 362 -6.01 22.52 -13.81
CA SER A 362 -5.70 23.39 -12.68
C SER A 362 -5.93 22.68 -11.35
N ILE A 363 -4.99 22.84 -10.42
CA ILE A 363 -5.15 22.49 -9.00
C ILE A 363 -6.40 23.09 -8.33
N SER A 364 -7.03 24.11 -8.93
CA SER A 364 -8.30 24.67 -8.44
C SER A 364 -9.50 23.72 -8.62
N GLN A 365 -9.33 22.64 -9.39
CA GLN A 365 -10.29 21.54 -9.56
C GLN A 365 -10.15 20.47 -8.47
N LEU A 366 -9.10 20.53 -7.64
CA LEU A 366 -8.78 19.55 -6.60
C LEU A 366 -9.28 19.99 -5.23
N SER A 367 -9.66 19.01 -4.39
CA SER A 367 -9.90 19.27 -2.97
C SER A 367 -8.59 19.57 -2.22
N SER A 368 -8.70 20.12 -1.01
CA SER A 368 -7.51 20.34 -0.17
C SER A 368 -6.86 19.02 0.25
N GLU A 369 -7.67 17.97 0.41
CA GLU A 369 -7.26 16.59 0.69
C GLU A 369 -6.50 15.98 -0.49
N GLN A 370 -6.98 16.14 -1.73
CA GLN A 370 -6.26 15.68 -2.93
C GLN A 370 -4.91 16.41 -3.07
N VAL A 371 -4.90 17.75 -2.94
CA VAL A 371 -3.65 18.52 -2.95
C VAL A 371 -2.68 18.03 -1.86
N VAL A 372 -3.18 17.58 -0.70
CA VAL A 372 -2.37 16.96 0.37
C VAL A 372 -1.91 15.55 -0.02
N GLU A 373 -2.76 14.73 -0.63
CA GLU A 373 -2.50 13.35 -1.06
C GLU A 373 -1.37 13.26 -2.10
N SER A 374 -1.28 14.20 -3.05
CA SER A 374 -0.18 14.26 -4.05
C SER A 374 1.23 14.46 -3.48
N ILE A 375 1.37 14.77 -2.19
CA ILE A 375 2.67 14.87 -1.50
C ILE A 375 3.11 13.52 -0.93
N PHE A 376 2.19 12.57 -0.78
CA PHE A 376 2.38 11.33 -0.02
C PHE A 376 2.08 10.05 -0.81
N ASP A 377 1.59 10.13 -2.05
CA ASP A 377 1.43 8.94 -2.89
C ASP A 377 2.78 8.40 -3.40
N ASN A 378 2.95 7.09 -3.24
CA ASN A 378 4.15 6.32 -3.55
C ASN A 378 4.00 5.48 -4.84
N SER A 379 2.87 5.58 -5.56
CA SER A 379 2.58 4.82 -6.79
C SER A 379 3.68 4.92 -7.86
N ALA A 380 4.18 6.13 -8.13
CA ALA A 380 5.39 6.37 -8.93
C ALA A 380 6.08 7.66 -8.47
N PRO A 381 6.97 7.59 -7.44
CA PRO A 381 7.39 8.80 -6.76
C PRO A 381 8.38 9.58 -7.61
N ALA A 382 8.18 10.90 -7.67
CA ALA A 382 9.18 11.84 -8.22
C ALA A 382 10.47 11.90 -7.35
N ILE A 383 10.52 11.14 -6.26
CA ILE A 383 11.59 11.05 -5.26
C ILE A 383 11.78 9.58 -4.88
N ASP A 384 12.88 8.98 -5.32
CA ASP A 384 13.32 7.71 -4.78
C ASP A 384 14.09 7.99 -3.48
N ILE A 385 13.45 7.66 -2.35
CA ILE A 385 13.99 7.92 -1.01
C ILE A 385 15.35 7.23 -0.82
N GLN A 386 15.50 6.00 -1.30
CA GLN A 386 16.71 5.22 -1.12
C GLN A 386 17.84 5.73 -2.04
N TYR A 387 17.51 6.19 -3.24
CA TYR A 387 18.42 6.95 -4.07
C TYR A 387 18.88 8.24 -3.39
N VAL A 388 17.97 9.05 -2.84
CA VAL A 388 18.34 10.31 -2.16
C VAL A 388 19.19 10.04 -0.92
N ARG A 389 18.85 9.03 -0.09
CA ARG A 389 19.69 8.56 1.03
C ARG A 389 21.10 8.18 0.58
N THR A 390 21.20 7.40 -0.50
CA THR A 390 22.49 6.90 -1.01
C THR A 390 23.32 8.00 -1.66
N ARG A 391 22.69 8.86 -2.47
CA ARG A 391 23.34 9.84 -3.33
C ARG A 391 23.76 11.10 -2.57
N TYR A 392 22.98 11.49 -1.56
CA TYR A 392 23.09 12.76 -0.82
C TYR A 392 23.21 12.56 0.69
N ALA A 393 23.75 11.41 1.12
CA ALA A 393 23.96 11.10 2.54
C ALA A 393 24.66 12.26 3.29
N ALA A 394 25.75 12.78 2.73
CA ALA A 394 26.53 13.83 3.38
C ALA A 394 25.76 15.16 3.51
N GLU A 395 24.93 15.50 2.53
CA GLU A 395 24.08 16.67 2.51
C GLU A 395 22.91 16.54 3.51
N LEU A 396 22.28 15.36 3.57
CA LEU A 396 21.25 15.00 4.55
C LEU A 396 21.80 15.05 5.98
N GLU A 397 22.94 14.40 6.24
CA GLU A 397 23.61 14.39 7.55
C GLU A 397 24.04 15.81 7.95
N SER A 398 24.56 16.61 7.00
CA SER A 398 24.93 18.00 7.26
C SER A 398 23.72 18.91 7.50
N PHE A 399 22.54 18.58 7.00
CA PHE A 399 21.32 19.38 7.18
C PHE A 399 20.59 19.03 8.48
N TYR A 400 20.43 17.74 8.78
CA TYR A 400 19.70 17.27 9.96
C TYR A 400 20.57 17.12 11.21
N GLY A 401 21.88 16.87 11.07
CA GLY A 401 22.79 16.65 12.19
C GLY A 401 22.73 15.25 12.82
N PHE A 402 22.02 14.31 12.18
CA PHE A 402 21.93 12.89 12.51
C PHE A 402 22.59 12.06 11.42
N ALA A 403 22.89 10.78 11.66
CA ALA A 403 23.37 9.88 10.61
C ALA A 403 22.24 9.60 9.59
N VAL A 404 22.56 9.35 8.30
CA VAL A 404 21.51 9.20 7.27
C VAL A 404 20.59 8.00 7.55
N ALA A 405 21.10 6.98 8.26
CA ALA A 405 20.35 5.80 8.69
C ALA A 405 19.42 6.06 9.91
N GLU A 406 19.53 7.20 10.57
CA GLU A 406 18.65 7.63 11.68
C GLU A 406 17.49 8.52 11.20
N LEU A 407 17.52 8.95 9.93
CA LEU A 407 16.46 9.77 9.32
C LEU A 407 15.28 8.89 8.92
N SER A 408 14.05 9.31 9.21
CA SER A 408 12.84 8.68 8.65
C SER A 408 12.67 8.93 7.15
N ASP A 409 11.78 8.19 6.50
CA ASP A 409 11.50 8.34 5.06
C ASP A 409 10.85 9.69 4.75
N GLU A 410 9.98 10.18 5.64
CA GLU A 410 9.52 11.56 5.63
C GLU A 410 10.72 12.50 5.68
N GLN A 411 11.67 12.28 6.61
CA GLN A 411 12.88 13.10 6.78
C GLN A 411 13.71 13.29 5.51
N VAL A 412 13.76 12.29 4.65
CA VAL A 412 14.44 12.39 3.36
C VAL A 412 13.56 13.08 2.32
N ASN A 413 12.25 12.80 2.30
CA ASN A 413 11.30 13.37 1.34
C ASN A 413 11.20 14.90 1.37
N ALA A 414 11.01 15.56 2.55
CA ALA A 414 10.95 17.03 2.51
C ALA A 414 12.30 17.71 2.31
N TYR A 415 13.43 17.05 2.65
CA TYR A 415 14.73 17.53 2.22
C TYR A 415 14.80 17.58 0.69
N ALA A 416 14.44 16.47 0.04
CA ALA A 416 14.40 16.35 -1.41
C ALA A 416 13.47 17.38 -2.07
N LEU A 417 12.22 17.50 -1.61
CA LEU A 417 11.21 18.44 -2.16
C LEU A 417 11.61 19.92 -2.07
N GLU A 418 12.25 20.33 -0.98
CA GLU A 418 12.55 21.73 -0.68
C GLU A 418 14.01 22.08 -0.99
N GLN A 419 14.96 21.61 -0.16
CA GLN A 419 16.38 21.97 -0.28
C GLN A 419 17.04 21.26 -1.47
N GLY A 420 16.66 20.01 -1.74
CA GLY A 420 17.14 19.23 -2.87
C GLY A 420 16.77 19.88 -4.20
N ARG A 421 15.50 20.18 -4.42
CA ARG A 421 15.06 20.91 -5.63
C ARG A 421 15.69 22.30 -5.75
N GLN A 422 15.83 23.06 -4.66
CA GLN A 422 16.51 24.37 -4.68
C GLN A 422 18.01 24.26 -5.04
N ALA A 423 18.67 23.19 -4.62
CA ALA A 423 20.06 22.89 -5.00
C ALA A 423 20.19 22.24 -6.40
N GLY A 424 19.07 21.91 -7.06
CA GLY A 424 19.05 21.22 -8.35
C GLY A 424 19.48 19.76 -8.27
N LEU A 425 19.20 19.08 -7.14
CA LEU A 425 19.46 17.65 -6.98
C LEU A 425 18.52 16.83 -7.87
N THR A 426 19.05 15.76 -8.46
CA THR A 426 18.25 14.69 -9.06
C THR A 426 17.58 13.92 -7.91
N LEU A 427 16.29 13.67 -7.94
CA LEU A 427 15.59 13.04 -6.80
C LEU A 427 15.20 11.58 -7.03
N SER A 428 15.33 11.11 -8.26
CA SER A 428 15.11 9.72 -8.68
C SER A 428 16.30 9.27 -9.53
N PRO A 429 16.66 7.98 -9.54
CA PRO A 429 17.64 7.47 -10.49
C PRO A 429 17.12 7.47 -11.94
N LEU A 430 15.86 7.83 -12.18
CA LEU A 430 15.23 7.97 -13.50
C LEU A 430 14.84 9.44 -13.80
N ASP A 431 15.31 9.99 -14.93
CA ASP A 431 14.88 11.29 -15.47
C ASP A 431 13.62 11.13 -16.31
N ILE A 432 12.50 10.86 -15.64
CA ILE A 432 11.19 10.64 -16.27
C ILE A 432 10.71 11.92 -16.99
N ASP A 433 10.98 13.10 -16.44
CA ASP A 433 10.61 14.39 -17.05
C ASP A 433 11.39 14.65 -18.35
N GLY A 434 12.71 14.43 -18.34
CA GLY A 434 13.55 14.53 -19.54
C GLY A 434 13.13 13.52 -20.62
N TYR A 435 12.83 12.29 -20.21
CA TYR A 435 12.31 11.25 -21.11
C TYR A 435 10.96 11.65 -21.71
N ARG A 436 10.00 12.13 -20.88
CA ARG A 436 8.68 12.62 -21.31
C ARG A 436 8.81 13.70 -22.39
N VAL A 437 9.73 14.64 -22.20
CA VAL A 437 9.97 15.73 -23.17
C VAL A 437 10.56 15.18 -24.48
N GLN A 438 11.59 14.32 -24.42
CA GLN A 438 12.26 13.81 -25.62
C GLN A 438 11.36 12.87 -26.44
N PHE A 439 10.61 11.96 -25.79
CA PHE A 439 9.81 10.91 -26.43
C PHE A 439 8.31 11.21 -26.47
N SER A 440 7.91 12.45 -26.18
CA SER A 440 6.53 12.96 -26.21
C SER A 440 5.67 12.41 -27.35
N ASN A 441 6.13 12.50 -28.60
CA ASN A 441 5.38 11.99 -29.76
C ASN A 441 5.15 10.47 -29.75
N ARG A 442 6.06 9.67 -29.17
CA ARG A 442 5.88 8.21 -29.04
C ARG A 442 4.89 7.89 -27.92
N LEU A 443 5.05 8.53 -26.76
CA LEU A 443 4.16 8.38 -25.60
C LEU A 443 2.71 8.73 -25.95
N VAL A 444 2.51 9.85 -26.66
CA VAL A 444 1.22 10.31 -27.20
C VAL A 444 0.59 9.28 -28.14
N ALA A 445 1.38 8.71 -29.05
CA ALA A 445 0.90 7.72 -30.00
C ALA A 445 0.56 6.37 -29.33
N PHE A 446 1.37 5.93 -28.36
CA PHE A 446 1.16 4.66 -27.67
C PHE A 446 -0.09 4.67 -26.77
N TYR A 447 -0.22 5.69 -25.91
CA TYR A 447 -1.37 5.82 -25.02
C TYR A 447 -2.62 6.46 -25.69
N GLN A 448 -2.54 6.79 -26.98
CA GLN A 448 -3.62 7.40 -27.77
C GLN A 448 -4.21 8.69 -27.15
N VAL A 449 -3.39 9.44 -26.40
CA VAL A 449 -3.79 10.70 -25.75
C VAL A 449 -3.59 11.90 -26.68
N SER A 450 -4.27 13.02 -26.42
CA SER A 450 -4.16 14.24 -27.24
C SER A 450 -2.86 15.03 -27.01
N SER A 451 -2.22 14.91 -25.84
CA SER A 451 -0.87 15.44 -25.57
C SER A 451 -0.17 14.69 -24.43
N VAL A 452 1.15 14.82 -24.34
CA VAL A 452 1.98 14.06 -23.37
C VAL A 452 1.75 14.50 -21.92
N GLU A 453 1.24 15.71 -21.74
CA GLU A 453 0.87 16.29 -20.44
C GLU A 453 -0.34 15.59 -19.79
N ARG A 454 -1.08 14.76 -20.53
CA ARG A 454 -2.17 13.92 -20.00
C ARG A 454 -1.69 12.61 -19.35
N LEU A 455 -0.39 12.31 -19.39
CA LEU A 455 0.18 11.06 -18.90
C LEU A 455 0.74 11.22 -17.49
N THR A 456 0.44 10.25 -16.64
CA THR A 456 1.01 10.18 -15.27
C THR A 456 2.50 9.86 -15.31
N ILE A 457 3.20 10.15 -14.20
CA ILE A 457 4.61 9.78 -14.03
C ILE A 457 4.79 8.26 -14.15
N GLU A 458 3.84 7.48 -13.62
CA GLU A 458 3.76 6.03 -13.75
C GLU A 458 3.67 5.59 -15.21
N GLN A 459 2.71 6.10 -15.98
CA GLN A 459 2.57 5.76 -17.41
C GLN A 459 3.83 6.07 -18.23
N VAL A 460 4.53 7.17 -17.92
CA VAL A 460 5.79 7.49 -18.59
C VAL A 460 6.93 6.58 -18.14
N ARG A 461 7.03 6.25 -16.85
CA ARG A 461 7.99 5.27 -16.31
C ARG A 461 7.78 3.91 -16.97
N ASP A 462 6.56 3.41 -16.98
CA ASP A 462 6.22 2.05 -17.44
C ASP A 462 6.44 1.91 -18.94
N PHE A 463 6.19 2.97 -19.70
CA PHE A 463 6.66 3.04 -21.09
C PHE A 463 8.20 3.11 -21.16
N MET A 464 8.87 3.95 -20.36
CA MET A 464 10.32 4.12 -20.39
C MET A 464 11.09 2.81 -20.12
N VAL A 465 10.69 2.04 -19.09
CA VAL A 465 11.39 0.81 -18.67
C VAL A 465 10.73 -0.49 -19.18
N GLY A 466 9.54 -0.41 -19.79
CA GLY A 466 8.87 -1.54 -20.42
C GLY A 466 8.88 -1.42 -21.95
N GLU A 467 7.77 -0.96 -22.52
CA GLU A 467 7.54 -0.93 -23.96
C GLU A 467 8.64 -0.17 -24.73
N GLY A 468 9.12 0.96 -24.21
CA GLY A 468 10.21 1.74 -24.78
C GLY A 468 11.53 0.98 -24.85
N LEU A 469 11.88 0.17 -23.84
CA LEU A 469 13.03 -0.73 -23.93
C LEU A 469 12.83 -1.81 -24.98
N SER A 470 11.62 -2.38 -25.07
CA SER A 470 11.31 -3.39 -26.11
C SER A 470 11.31 -2.81 -27.53
N GLN A 471 11.01 -1.51 -27.70
CA GLN A 471 11.19 -0.76 -28.95
C GLN A 471 12.64 -0.32 -29.21
N GLY A 472 13.61 -0.85 -28.46
CA GLY A 472 15.04 -0.55 -28.61
C GLY A 472 15.43 0.89 -28.25
N ILE A 473 14.63 1.60 -27.45
CA ILE A 473 14.99 2.96 -27.00
C ILE A 473 16.18 2.86 -26.04
N ASP A 474 17.19 3.70 -26.27
CA ASP A 474 18.33 3.81 -25.37
C ASP A 474 18.02 4.80 -24.24
N ILE A 475 17.75 4.25 -23.04
CA ILE A 475 17.46 5.04 -21.84
C ILE A 475 18.72 5.38 -21.01
N THR A 476 19.93 5.00 -21.44
CA THR A 476 21.16 5.24 -20.66
C THR A 476 21.40 6.71 -20.34
N GLY A 477 20.91 7.64 -21.17
CA GLY A 477 20.96 9.09 -20.92
C GLY A 477 19.94 9.62 -19.90
N PHE A 478 18.99 8.80 -19.46
CA PHE A 478 17.89 9.12 -18.54
C PHE A 478 17.96 8.33 -17.23
N VAL A 479 19.08 7.63 -17.00
CA VAL A 479 19.28 6.74 -15.85
C VAL A 479 20.58 7.13 -15.14
N ASP A 480 20.58 7.20 -13.80
CA ASP A 480 21.84 7.29 -13.04
C ASP A 480 22.54 5.92 -13.04
N ILE A 481 23.25 5.65 -14.13
CA ILE A 481 24.06 4.44 -14.31
C ILE A 481 25.09 4.29 -13.19
N SER A 482 25.58 5.38 -12.61
CA SER A 482 26.59 5.32 -11.55
C SER A 482 26.02 4.78 -10.24
N TYR A 483 24.78 5.16 -9.91
CA TYR A 483 24.02 4.56 -8.82
C TYR A 483 23.80 3.07 -9.06
N TYR A 484 23.16 2.69 -10.17
CA TYR A 484 22.84 1.28 -10.44
C TYR A 484 24.08 0.38 -10.55
N ARG A 485 25.15 0.85 -11.18
CA ARG A 485 26.44 0.15 -11.23
C ARG A 485 27.01 -0.11 -9.84
N SER A 486 26.82 0.81 -8.89
CA SER A 486 27.28 0.63 -7.51
C SER A 486 26.37 -0.29 -6.69
N THR A 487 25.05 -0.16 -6.85
CA THR A 487 24.02 -0.94 -6.14
C THR A 487 24.07 -2.42 -6.52
N TYR A 488 24.17 -2.72 -7.82
CA TYR A 488 24.16 -4.08 -8.37
C TYR A 488 25.58 -4.59 -8.69
N GLN A 489 26.63 -3.98 -8.14
CA GLN A 489 28.03 -4.26 -8.55
C GLN A 489 28.41 -5.75 -8.49
N ALA A 490 27.96 -6.48 -7.48
CA ALA A 490 28.31 -7.89 -7.29
C ALA A 490 27.63 -8.81 -8.31
N SER A 491 26.33 -8.61 -8.56
CA SER A 491 25.54 -9.40 -9.50
C SER A 491 25.88 -9.06 -10.96
N LEU A 492 26.04 -7.77 -11.29
CA LEU A 492 26.58 -7.31 -12.58
C LEU A 492 27.97 -7.91 -12.88
N SER A 493 28.85 -7.97 -11.88
CA SER A 493 30.19 -8.56 -12.06
C SER A 493 30.18 -10.07 -12.20
N SER A 494 29.17 -10.75 -11.65
CA SER A 494 28.96 -12.18 -11.85
C SER A 494 28.44 -12.47 -13.25
N GLN A 495 27.51 -11.65 -13.75
CA GLN A 495 26.84 -11.84 -15.04
C GLN A 495 27.72 -11.44 -16.25
N PHE A 496 28.41 -10.31 -16.16
CA PHE A 496 29.17 -9.74 -17.29
C PHE A 496 30.69 -9.68 -17.07
N GLY A 497 31.18 -10.09 -15.90
CA GLY A 497 32.59 -9.98 -15.53
C GLY A 497 32.98 -8.58 -15.04
N VAL A 498 34.28 -8.31 -14.98
CA VAL A 498 34.82 -7.08 -14.33
C VAL A 498 34.66 -5.78 -15.13
N GLU A 499 34.36 -5.84 -16.44
CA GLU A 499 34.10 -4.66 -17.26
C GLU A 499 32.81 -4.86 -18.08
N PHE A 500 31.83 -3.97 -17.88
CA PHE A 500 30.53 -4.00 -18.55
C PHE A 500 30.06 -2.57 -18.90
N SER A 501 29.35 -2.47 -20.03
CA SER A 501 28.86 -1.22 -20.60
C SER A 501 27.66 -0.65 -19.83
N ASP A 502 27.38 0.64 -20.03
CA ASP A 502 26.22 1.30 -19.43
C ASP A 502 24.90 0.71 -19.92
N ARG A 503 24.86 0.23 -21.18
CA ARG A 503 23.71 -0.48 -21.73
C ARG A 503 23.46 -1.82 -21.02
N GLN A 504 24.51 -2.58 -20.70
CA GLN A 504 24.38 -3.81 -19.89
C GLN A 504 23.90 -3.54 -18.46
N VAL A 505 24.16 -2.36 -17.88
CA VAL A 505 23.56 -1.97 -16.59
C VAL A 505 22.05 -1.75 -16.75
N VAL A 506 21.63 -1.05 -17.81
CA VAL A 506 20.21 -0.85 -18.12
C VAL A 506 19.49 -2.18 -18.39
N ASP A 507 20.03 -3.01 -19.26
CA ASP A 507 19.42 -4.30 -19.65
C ASP A 507 19.37 -5.29 -18.48
N PHE A 508 20.24 -5.14 -17.47
CA PHE A 508 20.20 -5.95 -16.24
C PHE A 508 19.17 -5.45 -15.24
N VAL A 509 19.06 -4.13 -15.02
CA VAL A 509 18.17 -3.58 -14.00
C VAL A 509 16.73 -3.47 -14.48
N PHE A 510 16.52 -3.21 -15.77
CA PHE A 510 15.20 -2.92 -16.35
C PHE A 510 14.82 -3.85 -17.52
N GLY A 511 15.78 -4.61 -18.05
CA GLY A 511 15.55 -5.58 -19.12
C GLY A 511 15.68 -7.03 -18.64
N ASP A 512 15.78 -7.93 -19.61
CA ASP A 512 15.82 -9.38 -19.37
C ASP A 512 17.25 -9.94 -19.15
N ALA A 513 18.27 -9.09 -18.93
CA ALA A 513 19.67 -9.53 -18.84
C ALA A 513 20.16 -9.89 -17.42
N ALA A 514 19.33 -9.66 -16.39
CA ALA A 514 19.54 -10.28 -15.08
C ALA A 514 19.31 -11.81 -15.16
N PRO A 515 19.99 -12.60 -14.32
CA PRO A 515 19.69 -14.02 -14.17
C PRO A 515 18.21 -14.25 -13.87
N TYR A 516 17.62 -15.32 -14.40
CA TYR A 516 16.20 -15.60 -14.13
C TYR A 516 15.98 -15.96 -12.64
N LEU A 517 14.97 -15.34 -12.04
CA LEU A 517 14.54 -15.56 -10.66
C LEU A 517 13.15 -16.18 -10.65
N ASP A 518 13.06 -17.40 -10.16
CA ASP A 518 11.80 -18.05 -9.78
C ASP A 518 11.46 -17.61 -8.35
N GLU A 519 10.55 -16.64 -8.24
CA GLU A 519 10.25 -15.99 -6.97
C GLU A 519 9.71 -16.97 -5.92
N GLU A 520 8.88 -17.92 -6.34
CA GLU A 520 8.23 -18.90 -5.46
C GLU A 520 9.21 -20.00 -5.03
N TYR A 521 10.04 -20.52 -5.94
CA TYR A 521 11.15 -21.41 -5.57
C TYR A 521 12.08 -20.72 -4.57
N TYR A 522 12.55 -19.50 -4.88
CA TYR A 522 13.47 -18.75 -4.03
C TYR A 522 12.85 -18.48 -2.65
N LYS A 523 11.58 -18.05 -2.57
CA LYS A 523 10.86 -17.87 -1.31
C LYS A 523 10.68 -19.18 -0.53
N SER A 524 10.47 -20.31 -1.21
CA SER A 524 10.32 -21.60 -0.53
C SER A 524 11.59 -22.07 0.18
N ILE A 525 12.77 -21.85 -0.43
CA ILE A 525 14.07 -22.26 0.11
C ILE A 525 14.64 -21.21 1.08
N TYR A 526 14.56 -19.93 0.71
CA TYR A 526 15.26 -18.83 1.40
C TYR A 526 14.33 -17.90 2.20
N GLY A 527 13.01 -18.10 2.17
CA GLY A 527 12.00 -17.23 2.78
C GLY A 527 12.10 -17.00 4.30
N ASN A 528 12.92 -17.77 5.00
CA ASN A 528 13.21 -17.58 6.44
C ASN A 528 14.43 -16.69 6.72
N ILE A 529 15.15 -16.24 5.69
CA ILE A 529 16.20 -15.22 5.80
C ILE A 529 15.53 -13.87 6.09
N LEU A 530 16.20 -13.04 6.89
CA LEU A 530 15.83 -11.65 7.14
C LEU A 530 16.72 -10.73 6.30
N THR A 531 16.13 -9.69 5.70
CA THR A 531 16.85 -8.57 5.10
C THR A 531 17.57 -7.74 6.16
N ALA A 532 18.43 -6.80 5.74
CA ALA A 532 19.08 -5.84 6.63
C ALA A 532 18.09 -4.99 7.43
N GLU A 533 16.87 -4.81 6.90
CA GLU A 533 15.75 -4.08 7.52
C GLU A 533 14.91 -4.95 8.47
N GLY A 534 15.21 -6.25 8.56
CA GLY A 534 14.50 -7.18 9.45
C GLY A 534 13.19 -7.73 8.90
N VAL A 535 12.91 -7.54 7.60
CA VAL A 535 11.78 -8.16 6.88
C VAL A 535 12.17 -9.57 6.44
N ARG A 536 11.24 -10.54 6.46
CA ARG A 536 11.54 -11.90 5.95
C ARG A 536 11.46 -11.91 4.44
N VAL A 537 12.34 -12.66 3.78
CA VAL A 537 12.33 -12.85 2.31
C VAL A 537 10.98 -13.38 1.79
N ALA A 538 10.29 -14.23 2.58
CA ALA A 538 8.94 -14.71 2.25
C ALA A 538 7.87 -13.59 2.19
N ASP A 539 8.10 -12.48 2.89
CA ASP A 539 7.13 -11.40 3.08
C ASP A 539 7.39 -10.21 2.12
N LEU A 540 8.38 -10.32 1.21
CA LEU A 540 8.71 -9.32 0.19
C LEU A 540 7.78 -9.39 -1.03
N THR A 541 7.45 -8.23 -1.60
CA THR A 541 6.82 -8.14 -2.95
C THR A 541 7.80 -8.62 -4.03
N SER A 542 7.30 -8.91 -5.24
CA SER A 542 8.13 -9.30 -6.39
C SER A 542 9.27 -8.33 -6.70
N GLU A 543 8.97 -7.02 -6.73
CA GLU A 543 9.96 -5.99 -7.00
C GLU A 543 10.97 -5.86 -5.83
N GLN A 544 10.51 -5.93 -4.58
CA GLN A 544 11.41 -5.96 -3.43
C GLN A 544 12.31 -7.21 -3.42
N LEU A 545 11.77 -8.36 -3.83
CA LEU A 545 12.52 -9.61 -3.91
C LEU A 545 13.61 -9.53 -4.99
N LYS A 546 13.29 -9.06 -6.21
CA LYS A 546 14.29 -8.86 -7.27
C LYS A 546 15.41 -7.93 -6.81
N VAL A 547 15.06 -6.78 -6.25
CA VAL A 547 16.05 -5.82 -5.70
C VAL A 547 16.90 -6.50 -4.63
N TYR A 548 16.30 -7.18 -3.66
CA TYR A 548 17.02 -7.90 -2.61
C TYR A 548 17.97 -8.96 -3.18
N VAL A 549 17.48 -9.86 -4.04
CA VAL A 549 18.23 -10.99 -4.61
C VAL A 549 19.46 -10.51 -5.39
N PHE A 550 19.34 -9.46 -6.19
CA PHE A 550 20.47 -8.96 -6.99
C PHE A 550 21.34 -7.90 -6.27
N THR A 551 21.04 -7.58 -5.01
CA THR A 551 21.83 -6.66 -4.18
C THR A 551 22.31 -7.30 -2.86
N GLU A 552 21.54 -7.20 -1.78
CA GLU A 552 21.89 -7.69 -0.44
C GLU A 552 21.96 -9.22 -0.36
N GLY A 553 20.99 -9.90 -0.97
CA GLY A 553 20.86 -11.36 -1.01
C GLY A 553 21.74 -12.06 -2.05
N TRP A 554 22.54 -11.30 -2.83
CA TRP A 554 23.28 -11.86 -3.95
C TRP A 554 24.40 -12.81 -3.50
N ASN A 555 24.37 -14.03 -4.03
CA ASN A 555 25.44 -15.01 -3.90
C ASN A 555 25.48 -15.86 -5.18
N SER A 556 26.65 -15.98 -5.81
CA SER A 556 26.85 -16.80 -7.02
C SER A 556 26.64 -18.30 -6.81
N ASP A 557 26.65 -18.75 -5.55
CA ASP A 557 26.49 -20.16 -5.17
C ASP A 557 25.03 -20.49 -4.77
N ILE A 558 24.09 -19.54 -4.90
CA ILE A 558 22.66 -19.74 -4.63
C ILE A 558 21.90 -20.07 -5.92
N GLU A 559 20.99 -21.04 -5.84
CA GLU A 559 20.08 -21.37 -6.93
C GLU A 559 18.90 -20.39 -6.96
N LEU A 560 18.72 -19.71 -8.09
CA LEU A 560 17.66 -18.71 -8.29
C LEU A 560 16.37 -19.32 -8.87
N SER A 561 16.43 -20.56 -9.34
CA SER A 561 15.31 -21.31 -9.90
C SER A 561 15.54 -22.81 -9.79
N ALA A 562 14.44 -23.57 -9.77
CA ALA A 562 14.44 -25.02 -9.92
C ALA A 562 14.82 -25.50 -11.34
N VAL A 563 15.05 -24.56 -12.28
CA VAL A 563 15.52 -24.82 -13.65
C VAL A 563 17.03 -24.57 -13.76
N ASN A 564 17.78 -25.58 -14.20
CA ASN A 564 19.19 -25.48 -14.58
C ASN A 564 19.33 -24.89 -16.00
N ILE A 565 19.07 -23.59 -16.12
CA ILE A 565 19.08 -22.84 -17.38
C ILE A 565 20.45 -22.90 -18.05
N GLU A 566 21.54 -22.75 -17.30
CA GLU A 566 22.90 -22.80 -17.83
C GLU A 566 23.27 -24.21 -18.35
N GLY A 567 22.82 -25.28 -17.67
CA GLY A 567 22.94 -26.64 -18.17
C GLY A 567 22.25 -26.82 -19.53
N TYR A 568 21.03 -26.31 -19.67
CA TYR A 568 20.28 -26.36 -20.92
C TYR A 568 20.92 -25.50 -22.01
N ARG A 569 21.36 -24.28 -21.66
CA ARG A 569 22.11 -23.33 -22.52
C ARG A 569 23.29 -24.03 -23.17
N LEU A 570 24.10 -24.73 -22.38
CA LEU A 570 25.29 -25.44 -22.83
C LEU A 570 24.96 -26.69 -23.66
N GLN A 571 23.94 -27.47 -23.28
CA GLN A 571 23.59 -28.71 -23.99
C GLN A 571 22.93 -28.46 -25.35
N TYR A 572 22.11 -27.41 -25.48
CA TYR A 572 21.32 -27.12 -26.68
C TYR A 572 21.74 -25.84 -27.42
N ALA A 573 22.98 -25.38 -27.20
CA ALA A 573 23.52 -24.17 -27.80
C ALA A 573 23.37 -24.10 -29.33
N THR A 574 23.50 -25.23 -30.02
CA THR A 574 23.35 -25.28 -31.50
C THR A 574 21.91 -25.00 -31.93
N GLN A 575 20.93 -25.54 -31.21
CA GLN A 575 19.51 -25.39 -31.49
C GLN A 575 19.04 -23.97 -31.15
N LEU A 576 19.47 -23.44 -29.99
CA LEU A 576 19.27 -22.05 -29.60
C LEU A 576 19.82 -21.07 -30.65
N SER A 577 21.07 -21.27 -31.08
CA SER A 577 21.72 -20.44 -32.12
C SER A 577 21.00 -20.53 -33.47
N LEU A 578 20.56 -21.72 -33.88
CA LEU A 578 19.77 -21.92 -35.10
C LEU A 578 18.39 -21.26 -35.06
N PHE A 579 17.72 -21.27 -33.90
CA PHE A 579 16.40 -20.67 -33.73
C PHE A 579 16.49 -19.14 -33.73
N TYR A 580 17.23 -18.57 -32.78
CA TYR A 580 17.29 -17.11 -32.60
C TYR A 580 18.10 -16.37 -33.67
N PHE A 581 19.06 -17.03 -34.34
CA PHE A 581 19.93 -16.38 -35.33
C PHE A 581 19.84 -16.97 -36.75
N GLY A 582 18.95 -17.95 -36.98
CA GLY A 582 18.78 -18.66 -38.26
C GLY A 582 20.01 -19.46 -38.74
N THR A 583 21.12 -19.41 -37.99
CA THR A 583 22.44 -19.93 -38.36
C THR A 583 23.25 -20.22 -37.10
N VAL A 584 24.10 -21.25 -37.12
CA VAL A 584 25.04 -21.50 -36.01
C VAL A 584 26.12 -20.43 -36.03
N ARG A 585 26.06 -19.49 -35.09
CA ARG A 585 27.15 -18.55 -34.82
C ARG A 585 28.24 -19.26 -34.00
N THR A 586 29.51 -18.90 -34.17
CA THR A 586 30.61 -19.53 -33.43
C THR A 586 31.73 -18.56 -33.09
N THR A 587 32.23 -18.59 -31.86
CA THR A 587 33.42 -17.86 -31.41
C THR A 587 34.66 -18.76 -31.40
N PRO A 588 35.85 -18.23 -31.75
CA PRO A 588 37.12 -18.92 -31.49
C PRO A 588 37.36 -18.98 -29.97
N SER A 589 37.62 -20.17 -29.40
CA SER A 589 38.00 -20.27 -28.00
C SER A 589 39.37 -19.64 -27.76
N ASP A 590 39.42 -18.45 -27.17
CA ASP A 590 40.69 -17.80 -26.83
C ASP A 590 41.28 -18.43 -25.57
N GLY A 591 42.36 -19.19 -25.74
CA GLY A 591 43.12 -19.81 -24.68
C GLY A 591 43.91 -18.78 -23.85
N GLY A 592 43.21 -18.02 -23.01
CA GLY A 592 43.74 -17.26 -21.89
C GLY A 592 44.94 -16.34 -22.18
N ASN A 593 44.70 -15.18 -22.79
CA ASN A 593 45.55 -14.01 -22.53
C ASN A 593 44.79 -12.68 -22.70
N THR A 594 45.07 -11.71 -21.84
CA THR A 594 44.29 -10.47 -21.70
C THR A 594 44.64 -9.43 -22.79
N ASN A 595 43.70 -9.13 -23.70
CA ASN A 595 43.36 -7.78 -24.18
C ASN A 595 42.21 -7.83 -25.22
N PRO A 596 41.27 -6.86 -25.21
CA PRO A 596 40.14 -6.85 -26.14
C PRO A 596 40.55 -6.47 -27.59
N PRO A 597 39.93 -7.06 -28.62
CA PRO A 597 40.13 -6.64 -30.00
C PRO A 597 39.36 -5.35 -30.33
N ALA A 598 39.99 -4.46 -31.10
CA ALA A 598 39.36 -3.21 -31.53
C ALA A 598 38.32 -3.43 -32.65
N SER A 599 37.20 -2.72 -32.55
CA SER A 599 36.15 -2.65 -33.57
C SER A 599 36.69 -2.24 -34.95
N GLY A 600 36.29 -2.92 -36.03
CA GLY A 600 36.77 -2.63 -37.38
C GLY A 600 35.78 -2.93 -38.50
N GLY A 601 35.19 -1.87 -39.08
CA GLY A 601 34.40 -1.91 -40.31
C GLY A 601 33.04 -1.20 -40.17
N GLY A 602 32.66 -0.20 -40.97
CA GLY A 602 33.40 0.47 -42.05
C GLY A 602 32.50 0.84 -43.23
N SER A 603 32.27 2.16 -43.41
CA SER A 603 32.09 2.92 -44.66
C SER A 603 30.83 3.79 -44.64
N GLY A 604 30.90 5.10 -44.90
CA GLY A 604 32.03 5.97 -45.23
C GLY A 604 31.52 7.39 -45.54
N GLY A 605 32.39 8.41 -45.74
CA GLY A 605 31.81 9.75 -45.91
C GLY A 605 32.67 11.00 -46.13
N SER A 606 33.98 10.93 -46.40
CA SER A 606 34.85 12.09 -46.75
C SER A 606 35.05 13.17 -45.67
N GLY A 607 36.09 14.02 -45.77
CA GLY A 607 36.16 15.21 -44.89
C GLY A 607 37.51 15.88 -44.57
N ASN A 608 38.66 15.35 -45.00
CA ASN A 608 39.94 16.08 -45.22
C ASN A 608 40.30 17.29 -44.29
N ALA A 609 41.22 17.12 -43.33
CA ALA A 609 42.35 18.05 -43.11
C ALA A 609 43.41 17.58 -42.08
N ASN A 610 44.49 17.00 -42.59
CA ASN A 610 45.90 17.34 -42.30
C ASN A 610 46.33 18.03 -40.97
N SER A 611 47.35 17.40 -40.35
CA SER A 611 48.61 18.02 -39.86
C SER A 611 48.89 18.20 -38.36
N ALA A 612 49.52 17.15 -37.81
CA ALA A 612 50.93 17.16 -37.35
C ALA A 612 51.37 17.79 -36.00
N MET A 613 52.46 17.19 -35.48
CA MET A 613 53.36 17.60 -34.38
C MET A 613 52.80 17.44 -32.95
N SER A 614 53.40 16.58 -32.10
CA SER A 614 54.70 16.74 -31.40
C SER A 614 54.68 17.91 -30.40
N GLY A 615 54.91 17.75 -29.09
CA GLY A 615 55.32 16.57 -28.31
C GLY A 615 56.25 16.97 -27.14
N GLY A 616 56.30 16.16 -26.08
CA GLY A 616 57.34 16.21 -25.02
C GLY A 616 57.04 17.05 -23.76
N GLY A 617 57.59 16.61 -22.62
CA GLY A 617 57.49 17.26 -21.29
C GLY A 617 56.74 16.38 -20.27
N SER A 618 57.33 15.38 -19.60
CA SER A 618 58.52 15.33 -18.72
C SER A 618 58.35 16.05 -17.36
N GLY A 619 58.22 15.25 -16.29
CA GLY A 619 58.39 15.65 -14.89
C GLY A 619 57.45 14.88 -13.95
N GLY A 620 57.87 14.22 -12.86
CA GLY A 620 59.23 13.95 -12.40
C GLY A 620 59.31 13.69 -10.89
N SER A 621 59.78 12.51 -10.49
CA SER A 621 60.06 12.04 -9.10
C SER A 621 58.86 11.87 -8.14
N GLY A 622 58.89 10.93 -7.18
CA GLY A 622 59.89 9.87 -6.94
C GLY A 622 59.74 9.19 -5.55
N ASN A 623 60.47 8.08 -5.35
CA ASN A 623 60.51 7.21 -4.14
C ASN A 623 59.19 6.49 -3.77
N ALA A 624 59.17 5.37 -3.05
CA ALA A 624 60.09 4.22 -2.81
C ALA A 624 59.21 3.17 -2.06
N ASN A 625 59.46 1.87 -1.96
CA ASN A 625 60.72 1.13 -1.86
C ASN A 625 60.45 -0.37 -2.14
N SER A 626 61.47 -1.16 -2.51
CA SER A 626 61.29 -2.59 -2.81
C SER A 626 61.52 -3.52 -1.61
N ALA A 627 60.82 -4.67 -1.64
CA ALA A 627 61.12 -6.01 -1.12
C ALA A 627 62.30 -6.27 -0.15
N ILE A 628 62.11 -7.23 0.77
CA ILE A 628 62.95 -8.45 0.86
C ILE A 628 62.29 -9.53 1.75
N SER A 629 62.68 -10.78 1.52
CA SER A 629 62.14 -12.02 2.06
C SER A 629 62.66 -12.41 3.46
N GLY A 630 61.96 -13.36 4.10
CA GLY A 630 62.44 -14.12 5.27
C GLY A 630 61.48 -15.27 5.61
N GLY A 631 61.92 -16.52 5.45
CA GLY A 631 61.07 -17.71 5.64
C GLY A 631 61.12 -18.31 7.06
N GLY A 632 60.16 -19.20 7.36
CA GLY A 632 60.12 -20.00 8.59
C GLY A 632 59.20 -21.22 8.40
N SER A 633 59.65 -22.41 8.81
CA SER A 633 58.94 -23.68 8.57
C SER A 633 58.08 -24.13 9.76
N GLY A 634 57.05 -24.94 9.52
CA GLY A 634 56.60 -25.91 10.52
C GLY A 634 55.24 -26.59 10.27
N GLY A 635 55.23 -27.94 10.31
CA GLY A 635 54.09 -28.69 10.86
C GLY A 635 53.26 -29.57 9.93
N SER A 636 53.61 -30.87 9.89
CA SER A 636 52.75 -32.06 9.61
C SER A 636 51.21 -31.85 9.67
N GLY A 637 50.44 -32.32 8.69
CA GLY A 637 50.02 -33.73 8.54
C GLY A 637 48.47 -33.77 8.51
N ASN A 638 47.76 -34.82 8.07
CA ASN A 638 48.11 -36.16 7.62
C ASN A 638 47.08 -36.61 6.55
N ALA A 639 47.46 -37.46 5.61
CA ALA A 639 46.52 -38.05 4.65
C ALA A 639 45.79 -39.26 5.25
N ASN A 640 44.60 -39.61 4.73
CA ASN A 640 44.17 -41.00 4.73
C ASN A 640 43.23 -41.32 3.57
N SER A 641 43.45 -42.47 2.94
CA SER A 641 42.71 -42.98 1.78
C SER A 641 42.02 -44.30 2.12
N ALA A 642 40.82 -44.55 1.60
CA ALA A 642 40.20 -45.89 1.48
C ALA A 642 39.03 -45.80 0.48
N MET A 643 39.11 -46.43 -0.71
CA MET A 643 38.61 -47.80 -1.00
C MET A 643 37.07 -47.92 -0.95
N SER A 644 36.35 -48.14 -2.06
CA SER A 644 36.39 -49.21 -3.07
C SER A 644 35.36 -50.33 -2.81
N GLY A 645 34.35 -50.41 -3.69
CA GLY A 645 33.40 -51.52 -3.84
C GLY A 645 32.07 -51.00 -4.41
N GLY A 646 31.47 -51.52 -5.48
CA GLY A 646 31.78 -52.74 -6.24
C GLY A 646 30.59 -53.72 -6.20
N GLY A 647 29.61 -53.54 -7.09
CA GLY A 647 28.42 -54.38 -7.21
C GLY A 647 27.65 -54.07 -8.50
N SER A 648 27.14 -55.10 -9.20
CA SER A 648 26.71 -55.01 -10.61
C SER A 648 25.38 -55.71 -10.87
N GLY A 649 24.60 -55.16 -11.83
CA GLY A 649 23.56 -55.85 -12.60
C GLY A 649 22.11 -55.56 -12.18
N GLY A 650 21.17 -55.22 -13.07
CA GLY A 650 21.29 -54.87 -14.51
C GLY A 650 20.00 -55.14 -15.32
N SER A 651 19.89 -54.51 -16.51
CA SER A 651 18.88 -54.74 -17.59
C SER A 651 17.43 -54.35 -17.27
N GLY A 652 16.65 -53.68 -18.14
CA GLY A 652 16.84 -53.09 -19.49
C GLY A 652 15.46 -52.54 -19.95
N ASN A 653 15.32 -51.53 -20.83
CA ASN A 653 15.34 -51.62 -22.31
C ASN A 653 14.90 -50.22 -22.84
N ALA A 654 15.76 -49.35 -23.38
CA ALA A 654 16.39 -49.31 -24.71
C ALA A 654 15.51 -48.77 -25.88
N ASN A 655 15.87 -47.57 -26.36
CA ASN A 655 15.71 -47.08 -27.75
C ASN A 655 16.73 -45.92 -27.93
N SER A 656 17.96 -46.14 -28.42
CA SER A 656 18.35 -46.29 -29.84
C SER A 656 18.48 -44.98 -30.63
N ALA A 657 19.56 -44.23 -30.36
CA ALA A 657 20.14 -43.23 -31.28
C ALA A 657 21.64 -43.57 -31.55
N MET A 658 22.22 -42.97 -32.60
CA MET A 658 23.37 -43.54 -33.32
C MET A 658 24.71 -43.54 -32.57
N SER A 659 25.43 -44.66 -32.70
CA SER A 659 26.81 -44.82 -32.23
C SER A 659 27.80 -44.84 -33.40
N GLY A 660 28.87 -44.05 -33.25
CA GLY A 660 30.14 -44.20 -33.96
C GLY A 660 31.14 -43.21 -33.33
N GLY A 661 32.36 -43.59 -32.96
CA GLY A 661 32.98 -44.91 -32.96
C GLY A 661 34.41 -44.75 -32.46
N GLY A 662 34.64 -44.96 -31.17
CA GLY A 662 35.92 -44.68 -30.53
C GLY A 662 37.03 -45.61 -31.02
N GLY A 663 38.14 -45.02 -31.47
CA GLY A 663 39.40 -45.71 -31.72
C GLY A 663 40.53 -44.87 -31.15
N ASP A 664 41.22 -45.40 -30.14
CA ASP A 664 42.37 -44.74 -29.52
C ASP A 664 43.51 -44.55 -30.55
N MET A 665 43.98 -43.30 -30.71
CA MET A 665 45.34 -43.02 -31.15
C MET A 665 45.87 -41.77 -30.46
N ASP A 666 47.04 -41.91 -29.82
CA ASP A 666 47.81 -40.80 -29.26
C ASP A 666 48.16 -39.77 -30.36
N GLY A 667 47.85 -38.51 -30.12
CA GLY A 667 48.23 -37.40 -30.99
C GLY A 667 47.93 -36.06 -30.35
N GLU A 668 48.97 -35.34 -29.93
CA GLU A 668 48.87 -33.91 -29.63
C GLU A 668 48.51 -33.16 -30.93
N ASP A 669 47.27 -32.67 -31.04
CA ASP A 669 46.91 -31.66 -32.03
C ASP A 669 46.16 -30.51 -31.35
N GLY A 670 46.60 -29.29 -31.64
CA GLY A 670 46.13 -28.06 -31.00
C GLY A 670 44.83 -27.56 -31.62
N GLY A 671 43.78 -28.36 -31.56
CA GLY A 671 42.45 -28.01 -32.06
C GLY A 671 41.82 -26.88 -31.26
N THR A 672 41.62 -25.71 -31.89
CA THR A 672 40.75 -24.65 -31.37
C THR A 672 39.31 -25.14 -31.38
N THR A 673 38.76 -25.45 -30.21
CA THR A 673 37.35 -25.78 -30.04
C THR A 673 36.52 -24.53 -30.34
N THR A 674 35.86 -24.50 -31.49
CA THR A 674 34.95 -23.40 -31.84
C THR A 674 33.68 -23.56 -31.00
N GLN A 675 33.41 -22.63 -30.09
CA GLN A 675 32.21 -22.67 -29.24
C GLN A 675 31.05 -22.04 -30.00
N VAL A 676 29.84 -22.57 -29.85
CA VAL A 676 28.64 -21.95 -30.42
C VAL A 676 28.34 -20.67 -29.66
N ASP A 677 28.14 -19.59 -30.40
CA ASP A 677 27.91 -18.27 -29.83
C ASP A 677 26.41 -18.04 -29.59
N ILE A 678 26.09 -17.84 -28.31
CA ILE A 678 24.77 -17.60 -27.74
C ILE A 678 24.86 -16.66 -26.51
N SER A 679 25.95 -15.90 -26.36
CA SER A 679 26.11 -14.98 -25.21
C SER A 679 25.18 -13.76 -25.27
N GLU A 680 24.53 -13.54 -26.42
CA GLU A 680 23.48 -12.53 -26.59
C GLU A 680 22.11 -13.01 -26.08
N LEU A 681 21.92 -14.31 -25.78
CA LEU A 681 20.62 -14.84 -25.32
C LEU A 681 20.43 -14.68 -23.82
N THR A 682 19.29 -14.13 -23.43
CA THR A 682 18.85 -14.00 -22.03
C THR A 682 18.41 -15.34 -21.45
N ASP A 683 18.36 -15.45 -20.12
CA ASP A 683 17.83 -16.65 -19.46
C ASP A 683 16.34 -16.87 -19.79
N LYS A 684 15.58 -15.78 -19.92
CA LYS A 684 14.18 -15.77 -20.33
C LYS A 684 13.98 -16.34 -21.74
N GLU A 685 14.75 -15.90 -22.72
CA GLU A 685 14.72 -16.49 -24.08
C GLU A 685 15.05 -17.99 -24.06
N ILE A 686 15.94 -18.43 -23.16
CA ILE A 686 16.23 -19.87 -23.02
C ILE A 686 15.04 -20.63 -22.42
N ILE A 687 14.34 -20.06 -21.43
CA ILE A 687 13.11 -20.64 -20.87
C ILE A 687 12.01 -20.68 -21.95
N GLU A 688 11.78 -19.59 -22.68
CA GLU A 688 10.81 -19.51 -23.78
C GLU A 688 11.09 -20.56 -24.87
N PHE A 689 12.37 -20.74 -25.26
CA PHE A 689 12.75 -21.83 -26.16
C PHE A 689 12.56 -23.20 -25.50
N MET A 690 12.99 -23.38 -24.25
CA MET A 690 12.95 -24.65 -23.51
C MET A 690 11.52 -25.21 -23.42
N PHE A 691 10.53 -24.39 -23.08
CA PHE A 691 9.13 -24.80 -22.92
C PHE A 691 8.26 -24.52 -24.16
N GLY A 692 8.82 -23.87 -25.19
CA GLY A 692 8.17 -23.62 -26.47
C GLY A 692 8.72 -24.48 -27.61
N GLU A 693 9.62 -23.91 -28.41
CA GLU A 693 10.14 -24.53 -29.63
C GLU A 693 11.01 -25.77 -29.36
N GLY A 694 11.72 -25.82 -28.24
CA GLY A 694 12.46 -27.00 -27.79
C GLY A 694 11.55 -28.23 -27.67
N LEU A 695 10.39 -28.07 -27.03
CA LEU A 695 9.38 -29.13 -26.95
C LEU A 695 8.79 -29.49 -28.32
N LYS A 696 8.53 -28.51 -29.21
CA LYS A 696 8.15 -28.79 -30.62
C LYS A 696 9.23 -29.63 -31.35
N GLN A 697 10.51 -29.39 -31.07
CA GLN A 697 11.65 -30.15 -31.60
C GLN A 697 11.92 -31.49 -30.88
N GLY A 698 11.12 -31.85 -29.86
CA GLY A 698 11.27 -33.07 -29.09
C GLY A 698 12.39 -33.03 -28.04
N ILE A 699 12.87 -31.84 -27.70
CA ILE A 699 13.82 -31.60 -26.61
C ILE A 699 13.02 -31.52 -25.31
N SER A 700 13.23 -32.48 -24.40
CA SER A 700 12.57 -32.47 -23.10
C SER A 700 13.36 -31.62 -22.09
N PRO A 701 12.71 -30.68 -21.38
CA PRO A 701 13.34 -29.89 -20.33
C PRO A 701 13.55 -30.67 -19.03
N LEU A 702 12.96 -31.87 -18.88
CA LEU A 702 12.94 -32.64 -17.62
C LEU A 702 14.32 -33.05 -17.08
N GLU A 703 15.36 -33.06 -17.91
CA GLU A 703 16.74 -33.28 -17.46
C GLU A 703 17.34 -32.08 -16.70
N PHE A 704 16.68 -30.90 -16.78
CA PHE A 704 17.14 -29.62 -16.25
C PHE A 704 16.21 -29.04 -15.18
N VAL A 705 15.21 -29.80 -14.72
CA VAL A 705 14.22 -29.30 -13.76
C VAL A 705 14.03 -30.28 -12.61
N GLU A 706 14.12 -29.79 -11.36
CA GLU A 706 13.91 -30.59 -10.15
C GLU A 706 12.42 -30.86 -9.87
N ILE A 707 11.79 -31.58 -10.80
CA ILE A 707 10.34 -31.79 -10.90
C ILE A 707 9.72 -32.43 -9.64
N THR A 708 10.51 -33.16 -8.86
CA THR A 708 10.04 -33.82 -7.62
C THR A 708 9.85 -32.82 -6.49
N GLU A 709 10.67 -31.78 -6.41
CA GLU A 709 10.55 -30.72 -5.41
C GLU A 709 9.44 -29.75 -5.80
N ILE A 710 9.45 -29.30 -7.06
CA ILE A 710 8.37 -28.52 -7.66
C ILE A 710 6.98 -29.11 -7.39
N ARG A 711 6.78 -30.40 -7.70
CA ARG A 711 5.49 -31.09 -7.50
C ARG A 711 5.04 -31.13 -6.03
N GLN A 712 5.98 -31.04 -5.07
CA GLN A 712 5.68 -30.97 -3.64
C GLN A 712 5.42 -29.53 -3.18
N LEU A 713 6.15 -28.55 -3.73
CA LEU A 713 5.98 -27.13 -3.43
C LEU A 713 4.60 -26.64 -3.89
N PHE A 714 4.26 -26.83 -5.16
CA PHE A 714 3.03 -26.35 -5.78
C PHE A 714 1.86 -27.34 -5.67
N ALA A 715 1.86 -28.18 -4.63
CA ALA A 715 0.95 -29.32 -4.56
C ALA A 715 -0.54 -28.91 -4.46
N ALA A 716 -0.84 -27.77 -3.82
CA ALA A 716 -2.22 -27.28 -3.70
C ALA A 716 -2.68 -26.61 -4.99
N GLU A 717 -1.81 -25.77 -5.55
CA GLU A 717 -1.98 -24.98 -6.75
C GLU A 717 -2.21 -25.89 -7.96
N LEU A 718 -1.39 -26.94 -8.13
CA LEU A 718 -1.54 -27.95 -9.17
C LEU A 718 -2.87 -28.74 -9.04
N THR A 719 -3.32 -29.06 -7.81
CA THR A 719 -4.63 -29.72 -7.63
C THR A 719 -5.80 -28.80 -8.00
N GLN A 720 -5.67 -27.50 -7.72
CA GLN A 720 -6.68 -26.51 -8.07
C GLN A 720 -6.71 -26.24 -9.59
N PHE A 721 -5.55 -25.96 -10.19
CA PHE A 721 -5.40 -25.57 -11.59
C PHE A 721 -5.89 -26.68 -12.54
N TYR A 722 -5.38 -27.91 -12.38
CA TYR A 722 -5.80 -29.04 -13.21
C TYR A 722 -7.04 -29.78 -12.68
N SER A 723 -7.66 -29.30 -11.59
CA SER A 723 -8.84 -29.92 -10.95
C SER A 723 -8.67 -31.41 -10.61
N VAL A 724 -7.45 -31.82 -10.22
CA VAL A 724 -7.12 -33.21 -9.84
C VAL A 724 -7.12 -33.41 -8.33
N THR A 725 -7.44 -34.62 -7.86
CA THR A 725 -7.44 -34.93 -6.42
C THR A 725 -6.07 -35.23 -5.84
N ASN A 726 -5.06 -35.48 -6.69
CA ASN A 726 -3.72 -35.83 -6.26
C ASN A 726 -2.71 -35.44 -7.35
N VAL A 727 -1.71 -34.63 -7.04
CA VAL A 727 -0.66 -34.24 -8.00
C VAL A 727 0.15 -35.41 -8.57
N ALA A 728 0.13 -36.59 -7.94
CA ALA A 728 0.73 -37.80 -8.52
C ALA A 728 -0.02 -38.34 -9.76
N GLU A 729 -1.20 -37.79 -10.08
CA GLU A 729 -1.98 -38.11 -11.29
C GLU A 729 -1.54 -37.27 -12.51
N LEU A 730 -0.82 -36.17 -12.29
CA LEU A 730 -0.31 -35.29 -13.35
C LEU A 730 1.00 -35.84 -13.93
N SER A 731 1.17 -35.84 -15.24
CA SER A 731 2.48 -36.14 -15.85
C SER A 731 3.49 -35.02 -15.56
N ASP A 732 4.78 -35.29 -15.72
CA ASP A 732 5.83 -34.30 -15.46
C ASP A 732 5.72 -33.08 -16.40
N ASN A 733 5.28 -33.28 -17.64
CA ASN A 733 5.04 -32.18 -18.60
C ASN A 733 3.93 -31.22 -18.14
N LEU A 734 2.88 -31.73 -17.49
CA LEU A 734 1.81 -30.89 -16.93
C LEU A 734 2.30 -30.04 -15.75
N VAL A 735 3.17 -30.59 -14.91
CA VAL A 735 3.75 -29.80 -13.81
C VAL A 735 4.63 -28.67 -14.33
N LEU A 736 5.31 -28.87 -15.48
CA LEU A 736 6.08 -27.83 -16.15
C LEU A 736 5.20 -26.77 -16.84
N ASP A 737 4.18 -27.20 -17.59
CA ASP A 737 3.23 -26.31 -18.29
C ASP A 737 2.53 -25.34 -17.32
N PHE A 738 2.19 -25.80 -16.11
CA PHE A 738 1.65 -24.96 -15.05
C PHE A 738 2.60 -23.83 -14.57
N LEU A 739 3.92 -24.05 -14.61
CA LEU A 739 4.91 -23.12 -14.05
C LEU A 739 5.56 -22.17 -15.05
N PHE A 740 5.79 -22.66 -16.27
CA PHE A 740 6.54 -21.93 -17.29
C PHE A 740 5.67 -21.51 -18.48
N GLY A 741 4.35 -21.71 -18.39
CA GLY A 741 3.45 -21.65 -19.54
C GLY A 741 3.75 -22.76 -20.53
N GLY A 742 3.11 -22.72 -21.71
CA GLY A 742 3.38 -23.76 -22.71
C GLY A 742 2.25 -24.03 -23.69
N VAL A 743 1.62 -25.19 -23.56
CA VAL A 743 0.53 -25.64 -24.44
C VAL A 743 -0.81 -25.13 -23.95
N ALA A 744 -1.04 -25.07 -22.63
CA ALA A 744 -2.34 -24.69 -22.08
C ALA A 744 -2.82 -23.31 -22.56
N GLU A 745 -1.91 -22.36 -22.79
CA GLU A 745 -2.17 -21.01 -23.29
C GLU A 745 -2.47 -20.96 -24.81
N LYS A 746 -2.01 -21.98 -25.54
CA LYS A 746 -2.00 -22.04 -27.01
C LYS A 746 -3.05 -22.98 -27.59
N ILE A 747 -3.60 -23.87 -26.77
CA ILE A 747 -4.61 -24.85 -27.18
C ILE A 747 -6.03 -24.30 -27.03
N ASP A 748 -6.84 -24.48 -28.08
CA ASP A 748 -8.30 -24.47 -27.98
C ASP A 748 -8.72 -25.94 -27.76
N TYR A 749 -9.10 -26.25 -26.52
CA TYR A 749 -9.44 -27.61 -26.11
C TYR A 749 -10.60 -28.20 -26.92
N GLU A 750 -11.59 -27.39 -27.31
CA GLU A 750 -12.77 -27.86 -28.05
C GLU A 750 -12.48 -28.05 -29.54
N PHE A 751 -11.64 -27.18 -30.13
CA PHE A 751 -11.08 -27.41 -31.47
C PHE A 751 -10.27 -28.70 -31.52
N TYR A 752 -9.36 -28.89 -30.55
CA TYR A 752 -8.53 -30.08 -30.49
C TYR A 752 -9.36 -31.35 -30.25
N ARG A 753 -10.32 -31.28 -29.31
CA ARG A 753 -11.26 -32.36 -28.99
C ARG A 753 -12.06 -32.81 -30.21
N SER A 754 -12.62 -31.85 -30.95
CA SER A 754 -13.45 -32.15 -32.14
C SER A 754 -12.60 -32.67 -33.30
N THR A 755 -11.50 -31.99 -33.62
CA THR A 755 -10.61 -32.29 -34.75
C THR A 755 -9.94 -33.66 -34.61
N TYR A 756 -9.45 -34.02 -33.42
CA TYR A 756 -8.75 -35.28 -33.13
C TYR A 756 -9.59 -36.27 -32.31
N SER A 757 -10.92 -36.15 -32.41
CA SER A 757 -11.88 -36.94 -31.65
C SER A 757 -11.69 -38.46 -31.79
N SER A 758 -11.30 -38.93 -32.97
CA SER A 758 -11.06 -40.36 -33.24
C SER A 758 -9.78 -40.87 -32.57
N GLU A 759 -8.71 -40.08 -32.60
CA GLU A 759 -7.43 -40.35 -31.96
C GLU A 759 -7.56 -40.35 -30.45
N LEU A 760 -8.20 -39.33 -29.88
CA LEU A 760 -8.45 -39.19 -28.44
C LEU A 760 -9.30 -40.34 -27.91
N ALA A 761 -10.43 -40.67 -28.55
CA ALA A 761 -11.26 -41.81 -28.16
C ALA A 761 -10.51 -43.16 -28.27
N ALA A 762 -9.61 -43.30 -29.25
CA ALA A 762 -8.78 -44.49 -29.40
C ALA A 762 -7.68 -44.61 -28.33
N GLN A 763 -7.10 -43.49 -27.87
CA GLN A 763 -6.08 -43.49 -26.82
C GLN A 763 -6.68 -43.72 -25.42
N PHE A 764 -7.74 -42.99 -25.07
CA PHE A 764 -8.31 -43.02 -23.72
C PHE A 764 -9.41 -44.09 -23.53
N GLY A 765 -9.92 -44.68 -24.61
CA GLY A 765 -10.91 -45.77 -24.56
C GLY A 765 -12.29 -45.36 -24.07
N VAL A 766 -12.57 -44.05 -24.02
CA VAL A 766 -13.84 -43.43 -23.60
C VAL A 766 -14.39 -42.54 -24.72
N SER A 767 -15.63 -42.08 -24.58
CA SER A 767 -16.19 -41.05 -25.47
C SER A 767 -15.42 -39.74 -25.30
N VAL A 768 -15.28 -38.97 -26.38
CA VAL A 768 -14.39 -37.78 -26.39
C VAL A 768 -14.86 -36.67 -25.43
N GLU A 769 -16.16 -36.65 -25.11
CA GLU A 769 -16.82 -35.76 -24.16
C GLU A 769 -16.51 -36.09 -22.70
N LEU A 770 -15.91 -37.26 -22.42
CA LEU A 770 -15.51 -37.71 -21.08
C LEU A 770 -14.01 -37.54 -20.81
N ILE A 771 -13.25 -37.03 -21.78
CA ILE A 771 -11.80 -36.81 -21.67
C ILE A 771 -11.58 -35.42 -21.07
N SER A 772 -10.83 -35.30 -19.97
CA SER A 772 -10.58 -33.99 -19.36
C SER A 772 -9.63 -33.13 -20.20
N GLU A 773 -9.64 -31.82 -20.00
CA GLU A 773 -8.67 -30.90 -20.61
C GLU A 773 -7.24 -31.29 -20.23
N THR A 774 -7.01 -31.68 -18.97
CA THR A 774 -5.75 -32.27 -18.47
C THR A 774 -5.28 -33.47 -19.30
N GLN A 775 -6.20 -34.35 -19.71
CA GLN A 775 -5.89 -35.52 -20.54
C GLN A 775 -5.62 -35.13 -22.00
N ILE A 776 -6.31 -34.14 -22.53
CA ILE A 776 -6.03 -33.57 -23.86
C ILE A 776 -4.63 -32.95 -23.87
N LEU A 777 -4.30 -32.16 -22.85
CA LEU A 777 -3.01 -31.49 -22.69
C LEU A 777 -1.85 -32.49 -22.60
N ASP A 778 -2.00 -33.54 -21.79
CA ASP A 778 -1.02 -34.65 -21.71
C ASP A 778 -0.87 -35.39 -23.06
N HIS A 779 -1.98 -35.58 -23.80
CA HIS A 779 -1.94 -36.15 -25.16
C HIS A 779 -1.18 -35.25 -26.15
N VAL A 780 -1.30 -33.92 -26.05
CA VAL A 780 -0.55 -32.99 -26.92
C VAL A 780 0.95 -33.14 -26.70
N TYR A 781 1.40 -33.18 -25.45
CA TYR A 781 2.81 -33.37 -25.11
C TYR A 781 3.35 -34.75 -25.52
N GLN A 782 2.55 -35.81 -25.41
CA GLN A 782 2.99 -37.17 -25.76
C GLN A 782 2.96 -37.45 -27.28
N VAL A 783 2.00 -36.88 -28.01
CA VAL A 783 1.66 -37.28 -29.38
C VAL A 783 1.44 -36.10 -30.32
N GLY A 784 0.78 -35.04 -29.84
CA GLY A 784 0.37 -33.89 -30.66
C GLY A 784 1.53 -33.22 -31.39
N PHE A 785 2.55 -32.74 -30.65
CA PHE A 785 3.71 -32.08 -31.26
C PHE A 785 4.48 -32.99 -32.22
N VAL A 786 4.76 -34.23 -31.81
CA VAL A 786 5.50 -35.22 -32.62
C VAL A 786 4.81 -35.53 -33.96
N ARG A 787 3.50 -35.30 -34.05
CA ARG A 787 2.71 -35.49 -35.28
C ARG A 787 2.31 -34.20 -35.99
N GLY A 788 2.71 -33.03 -35.49
CA GLY A 788 2.33 -31.74 -36.05
C GLY A 788 0.83 -31.45 -35.96
N PHE A 789 0.18 -31.83 -34.85
CA PHE A 789 -1.24 -31.53 -34.64
C PHE A 789 -1.41 -30.03 -34.35
N GLN A 790 -2.32 -29.39 -35.07
CA GLN A 790 -2.74 -28.00 -34.85
C GLN A 790 -3.47 -27.86 -33.52
N LEU A 791 -3.14 -26.82 -32.73
CA LEU A 791 -3.64 -26.65 -31.36
C LEU A 791 -4.86 -25.72 -31.26
N SER A 792 -5.06 -24.84 -32.24
CA SER A 792 -6.10 -23.81 -32.25
C SER A 792 -6.70 -23.68 -33.65
N PRO A 793 -7.96 -23.20 -33.82
CA PRO A 793 -8.52 -22.88 -35.13
C PRO A 793 -7.70 -21.88 -35.95
N ILE A 794 -6.75 -21.19 -35.32
CA ILE A 794 -5.87 -20.20 -35.94
C ILE A 794 -4.45 -20.77 -36.06
N ASP A 795 -3.89 -20.77 -37.27
CA ASP A 795 -2.47 -20.99 -37.54
C ASP A 795 -1.69 -19.70 -37.28
N PHE A 796 -1.36 -19.47 -36.00
CA PHE A 796 -0.57 -18.32 -35.56
C PHE A 796 0.84 -18.33 -36.17
N ASP A 797 1.52 -19.48 -36.19
CA ASP A 797 2.88 -19.61 -36.74
C ASP A 797 2.90 -19.21 -38.24
N GLY A 798 1.92 -19.69 -39.02
CA GLY A 798 1.75 -19.31 -40.42
C GLY A 798 1.39 -17.84 -40.63
N TYR A 799 0.50 -17.27 -39.81
CA TYR A 799 0.12 -15.86 -39.89
C TYR A 799 1.32 -14.95 -39.58
N ILE A 800 2.07 -15.24 -38.52
CA ILE A 800 3.31 -14.54 -38.15
C ILE A 800 4.31 -14.56 -39.30
N ALA A 801 4.52 -15.73 -39.93
CA ALA A 801 5.46 -15.88 -41.04
C ALA A 801 5.03 -15.11 -42.31
N GLN A 802 3.74 -14.89 -42.54
CA GLN A 802 3.25 -14.10 -43.68
C GLN A 802 3.26 -12.59 -43.42
N TYR A 803 2.99 -12.16 -42.18
CA TYR A 803 2.78 -10.75 -41.83
C TYR A 803 3.86 -10.16 -40.90
N THR A 804 5.04 -10.81 -40.84
CA THR A 804 6.15 -10.44 -39.93
C THR A 804 6.53 -8.97 -40.03
N THR A 805 6.55 -8.39 -41.24
CA THR A 805 6.91 -6.97 -41.43
C THR A 805 5.86 -6.00 -40.87
N GLN A 806 4.58 -6.34 -40.95
CA GLN A 806 3.49 -5.54 -40.41
C GLN A 806 3.45 -5.63 -38.89
N ILE A 807 3.65 -6.83 -38.34
CA ILE A 807 3.75 -7.09 -36.90
C ILE A 807 4.95 -6.31 -36.33
N ALA A 808 6.14 -6.45 -36.93
CA ALA A 808 7.35 -5.70 -36.55
C ALA A 808 7.12 -4.19 -36.58
N SER A 809 6.47 -3.69 -37.64
CA SER A 809 6.19 -2.26 -37.80
C SER A 809 5.15 -1.72 -36.82
N HIS A 810 4.22 -2.54 -36.32
CA HIS A 810 3.24 -2.12 -35.33
C HIS A 810 3.88 -2.02 -33.94
N PHE A 811 4.54 -3.09 -33.49
CA PHE A 811 5.26 -3.11 -32.21
C PHE A 811 6.58 -2.31 -32.23
N SER A 812 6.95 -1.71 -33.37
CA SER A 812 8.19 -0.92 -33.55
C SER A 812 9.48 -1.68 -33.20
N ILE A 813 9.49 -2.99 -33.44
CA ILE A 813 10.60 -3.93 -33.22
C ILE A 813 11.28 -4.33 -34.53
N SER A 814 12.42 -5.04 -34.46
CA SER A 814 13.03 -5.67 -35.64
C SER A 814 12.23 -6.89 -36.12
N ILE A 815 12.51 -7.37 -37.34
CA ILE A 815 11.84 -8.54 -37.92
C ILE A 815 12.21 -9.81 -37.15
N GLU A 816 13.44 -9.86 -36.66
CA GLU A 816 14.02 -10.94 -35.86
C GLU A 816 13.31 -11.08 -34.50
N GLU A 817 12.89 -9.98 -33.89
CA GLU A 817 12.22 -9.93 -32.59
C GLU A 817 10.74 -10.34 -32.61
N VAL A 818 10.09 -10.38 -33.78
CA VAL A 818 8.67 -10.80 -33.89
C VAL A 818 8.45 -12.22 -33.35
N SER A 819 9.47 -13.08 -33.44
CA SER A 819 9.45 -14.45 -32.89
C SER A 819 9.34 -14.52 -31.36
N LYS A 820 9.56 -13.41 -30.66
CA LYS A 820 9.56 -13.29 -29.19
C LYS A 820 8.24 -12.73 -28.62
N LEU A 821 7.26 -12.41 -29.47
CA LEU A 821 5.97 -11.88 -29.03
C LEU A 821 5.10 -12.99 -28.43
N SER A 822 4.41 -12.70 -27.32
CA SER A 822 3.46 -13.64 -26.71
C SER A 822 2.26 -13.90 -27.64
N ILE A 823 1.58 -15.03 -27.42
CA ILE A 823 0.45 -15.42 -28.25
C ILE A 823 -0.75 -14.45 -28.09
N GLU A 824 -0.87 -13.79 -26.93
CA GLU A 824 -1.82 -12.72 -26.66
C GLU A 824 -1.53 -11.48 -27.50
N LYS A 825 -0.28 -10.97 -27.50
CA LYS A 825 0.11 -9.82 -28.34
C LYS A 825 -0.12 -10.09 -29.82
N ILE A 826 0.16 -11.32 -30.28
CA ILE A 826 -0.14 -11.73 -31.66
C ILE A 826 -1.66 -11.82 -31.92
N ARG A 827 -2.45 -12.32 -30.96
CA ARG A 827 -3.92 -12.42 -31.06
C ARG A 827 -4.58 -11.04 -31.09
N GLU A 828 -4.13 -10.11 -30.25
CA GLU A 828 -4.51 -8.69 -30.24
C GLU A 828 -4.23 -8.06 -31.61
N PHE A 829 -2.98 -8.16 -32.10
CA PHE A 829 -2.64 -7.68 -33.43
C PHE A 829 -3.47 -8.32 -34.55
N ILE A 830 -3.76 -9.62 -34.47
CA ILE A 830 -4.57 -10.33 -35.48
C ILE A 830 -5.98 -9.75 -35.59
N PHE A 831 -6.66 -9.50 -34.46
CA PHE A 831 -8.08 -9.18 -34.43
C PHE A 831 -8.41 -7.69 -34.38
N ASP A 832 -7.47 -6.86 -33.95
CA ASP A 832 -7.61 -5.41 -33.93
C ASP A 832 -6.89 -4.77 -35.14
N VAL A 833 -5.66 -4.30 -34.95
CA VAL A 833 -4.83 -3.60 -35.95
C VAL A 833 -4.69 -4.35 -37.28
N GLY A 834 -4.62 -5.68 -37.26
CA GLY A 834 -4.54 -6.52 -38.46
C GLY A 834 -5.81 -6.46 -39.30
N VAL A 835 -6.98 -6.45 -38.66
CA VAL A 835 -8.28 -6.27 -39.33
C VAL A 835 -8.39 -4.85 -39.87
N GLU A 836 -8.01 -3.83 -39.10
CA GLU A 836 -8.01 -2.43 -39.56
C GLU A 836 -7.10 -2.20 -40.78
N GLN A 837 -5.92 -2.81 -40.79
CA GLN A 837 -4.98 -2.75 -41.93
C GLN A 837 -5.42 -3.61 -43.13
N GLY A 838 -6.51 -4.38 -43.00
CA GLY A 838 -7.02 -5.27 -44.05
C GLY A 838 -6.12 -6.48 -44.33
N LEU A 839 -5.38 -6.94 -43.32
CA LEU A 839 -4.63 -8.20 -43.39
C LEU A 839 -5.62 -9.37 -43.42
N SER A 840 -5.30 -10.43 -44.16
CA SER A 840 -6.25 -11.51 -44.42
C SER A 840 -6.00 -12.70 -43.51
N LEU A 841 -7.04 -13.14 -42.83
CA LEU A 841 -7.09 -14.41 -42.10
C LEU A 841 -7.42 -15.62 -43.00
N THR A 842 -7.62 -15.40 -44.30
CA THR A 842 -7.92 -16.47 -45.27
C THR A 842 -6.73 -17.42 -45.39
N GLY A 843 -6.95 -18.69 -45.08
CA GLY A 843 -5.91 -19.72 -45.07
C GLY A 843 -5.19 -19.91 -43.73
N PHE A 844 -5.47 -19.07 -42.73
CA PHE A 844 -4.97 -19.21 -41.36
C PHE A 844 -6.06 -19.62 -40.36
N VAL A 845 -7.34 -19.49 -40.71
CA VAL A 845 -8.47 -19.88 -39.86
C VAL A 845 -9.15 -21.12 -40.41
N GLU A 846 -9.35 -22.13 -39.56
CA GLU A 846 -10.11 -23.34 -39.84
C GLU A 846 -11.62 -23.05 -39.90
N THR A 847 -12.05 -22.43 -40.99
CA THR A 847 -13.47 -22.09 -41.23
C THR A 847 -14.37 -23.31 -41.25
N SER A 848 -13.83 -24.50 -41.53
CA SER A 848 -14.54 -25.77 -41.51
C SER A 848 -15.09 -26.09 -40.10
N TYR A 849 -14.23 -25.97 -39.08
CA TYR A 849 -14.59 -26.09 -37.67
C TYR A 849 -15.58 -25.00 -37.28
N ILE A 850 -15.22 -23.72 -37.45
CA ILE A 850 -16.05 -22.57 -37.01
C ILE A 850 -17.47 -22.65 -37.60
N ARG A 851 -17.59 -22.95 -38.89
CA ARG A 851 -18.88 -23.12 -39.59
C ARG A 851 -19.70 -24.29 -39.05
N SER A 852 -19.06 -25.36 -38.61
CA SER A 852 -19.76 -26.55 -38.09
C SER A 852 -20.20 -26.37 -36.63
N THR A 853 -19.36 -25.74 -35.81
CA THR A 853 -19.56 -25.56 -34.37
C THR A 853 -20.50 -24.40 -34.05
N TYR A 854 -20.34 -23.25 -34.72
CA TYR A 854 -21.07 -22.01 -34.39
C TYR A 854 -22.18 -21.67 -35.38
N ALA A 855 -22.65 -22.66 -36.16
CA ALA A 855 -23.60 -22.46 -37.25
C ALA A 855 -24.90 -21.72 -36.84
N ALA A 856 -25.39 -21.97 -35.62
CA ALA A 856 -26.58 -21.32 -35.07
C ALA A 856 -26.36 -19.85 -34.68
N ALA A 857 -25.22 -19.54 -34.06
CA ALA A 857 -24.86 -18.17 -33.70
C ALA A 857 -24.61 -17.32 -34.97
N ILE A 858 -23.85 -17.84 -35.93
CA ILE A 858 -23.63 -17.21 -37.24
C ILE A 858 -24.96 -17.01 -37.98
N ALA A 859 -25.86 -18.00 -37.97
CA ALA A 859 -27.16 -17.88 -38.62
C ALA A 859 -28.02 -16.75 -38.00
N THR A 860 -27.96 -16.62 -36.66
CA THR A 860 -28.69 -15.59 -35.92
C THR A 860 -28.10 -14.19 -36.16
N SER A 861 -26.78 -14.07 -36.17
CA SER A 861 -26.03 -12.84 -36.48
C SER A 861 -26.42 -12.26 -37.85
N PHE A 862 -26.44 -13.09 -38.90
CA PHE A 862 -26.69 -12.64 -40.26
C PHE A 862 -28.18 -12.64 -40.68
N ASP A 863 -29.11 -12.96 -39.77
CA ASP A 863 -30.54 -13.17 -40.05
C ASP A 863 -30.78 -14.18 -41.20
N VAL A 864 -30.15 -15.34 -41.11
CA VAL A 864 -30.26 -16.45 -42.08
C VAL A 864 -30.58 -17.79 -41.39
N THR A 865 -30.68 -18.86 -42.17
CA THR A 865 -30.86 -20.21 -41.63
C THR A 865 -29.51 -20.92 -41.43
N VAL A 866 -29.46 -21.85 -40.48
CA VAL A 866 -28.32 -22.77 -40.26
C VAL A 866 -27.95 -23.55 -41.54
N GLU A 867 -28.94 -23.92 -42.36
CA GLU A 867 -28.73 -24.53 -43.67
C GLU A 867 -27.95 -23.58 -44.60
N THR A 868 -28.31 -22.29 -44.63
CA THR A 868 -27.58 -21.27 -45.42
C THR A 868 -26.12 -21.14 -45.00
N VAL A 869 -25.83 -21.11 -43.70
CA VAL A 869 -24.45 -21.03 -43.16
C VAL A 869 -23.64 -22.28 -43.52
N THR A 870 -24.24 -23.46 -43.38
CA THR A 870 -23.55 -24.73 -43.62
C THR A 870 -23.38 -25.08 -45.10
N THR A 871 -24.25 -24.61 -46.01
CA THR A 871 -24.16 -24.94 -47.45
C THR A 871 -23.72 -23.81 -48.38
N SER A 872 -23.79 -22.54 -47.95
CA SER A 872 -23.78 -21.42 -48.91
C SER A 872 -23.00 -20.18 -48.51
N PHE A 873 -22.62 -20.00 -47.24
CA PHE A 873 -21.74 -18.91 -46.82
C PHE A 873 -20.32 -19.09 -47.39
N SER A 874 -19.68 -18.01 -47.85
CA SER A 874 -18.25 -18.08 -48.19
C SER A 874 -17.38 -18.17 -46.94
N ASP A 875 -16.11 -18.58 -47.09
CA ASP A 875 -15.18 -18.64 -45.95
C ASP A 875 -14.85 -17.26 -45.41
N GLU A 876 -14.83 -16.22 -46.27
CA GLU A 876 -14.68 -14.83 -45.84
C GLU A 876 -15.82 -14.36 -44.93
N GLN A 877 -17.06 -14.83 -45.12
CA GLN A 877 -18.18 -14.51 -44.24
C GLN A 877 -18.03 -15.16 -42.85
N ILE A 878 -17.53 -16.40 -42.81
CA ILE A 878 -17.23 -17.10 -41.54
C ILE A 878 -16.08 -16.40 -40.81
N ILE A 879 -15.03 -16.02 -41.54
CA ILE A 879 -13.87 -15.28 -41.01
C ILE A 879 -14.30 -13.90 -40.49
N GLN A 880 -15.14 -13.17 -41.23
CA GLN A 880 -15.64 -11.87 -40.79
C GLN A 880 -16.36 -11.98 -39.43
N TRP A 881 -17.29 -12.93 -39.31
CA TRP A 881 -17.99 -13.18 -38.05
C TRP A 881 -17.02 -13.56 -36.92
N PHE A 882 -16.09 -14.47 -37.21
CA PHE A 882 -15.11 -14.96 -36.24
C PHE A 882 -14.13 -13.86 -35.76
N ALA A 883 -13.77 -12.92 -36.63
CA ALA A 883 -12.83 -11.85 -36.31
C ALA A 883 -13.48 -10.64 -35.63
N THR A 884 -14.77 -10.36 -35.90
CA THR A 884 -15.44 -9.14 -35.40
C THR A 884 -16.49 -9.41 -34.32
N GLU A 885 -17.30 -10.45 -34.47
CA GLU A 885 -18.42 -10.73 -33.57
C GLU A 885 -18.03 -11.74 -32.50
N PHE A 886 -17.36 -12.84 -32.86
CA PHE A 886 -16.97 -13.88 -31.89
C PHE A 886 -15.95 -13.36 -30.86
N GLN A 887 -14.97 -12.56 -31.27
CA GLN A 887 -13.97 -11.99 -30.34
C GLN A 887 -14.58 -10.97 -29.35
N SER A 888 -15.78 -10.45 -29.62
CA SER A 888 -16.48 -9.51 -28.74
C SER A 888 -17.25 -10.18 -27.58
N ILE A 889 -17.06 -11.49 -27.39
CA ILE A 889 -17.77 -12.30 -26.40
C ILE A 889 -16.82 -12.71 -25.27
N ASP A 890 -17.03 -12.15 -24.08
CA ASP A 890 -16.48 -12.68 -22.83
C ASP A 890 -17.30 -13.91 -22.40
N LEU A 891 -16.74 -15.08 -22.68
CA LEU A 891 -17.37 -16.38 -22.39
C LEU A 891 -17.57 -16.60 -20.89
N GLU A 892 -16.70 -16.08 -20.02
CA GLU A 892 -16.83 -16.22 -18.57
C GLU A 892 -17.92 -15.30 -18.04
N TYR A 893 -18.03 -14.06 -18.55
CA TYR A 893 -19.12 -13.17 -18.19
C TYR A 893 -20.49 -13.72 -18.60
N VAL A 894 -20.65 -14.20 -19.85
CA VAL A 894 -21.92 -14.82 -20.28
C VAL A 894 -22.22 -16.08 -19.46
N ARG A 895 -21.21 -16.89 -19.13
CA ARG A 895 -21.37 -18.04 -18.22
C ARG A 895 -21.82 -17.60 -16.83
N TYR A 896 -21.24 -16.54 -16.27
CA TYR A 896 -21.64 -15.96 -15.00
C TYR A 896 -23.11 -15.49 -15.01
N GLU A 897 -23.53 -14.73 -16.03
CA GLU A 897 -24.93 -14.29 -16.20
C GLU A 897 -25.90 -15.47 -16.24
N VAL A 898 -25.55 -16.55 -16.98
CA VAL A 898 -26.33 -17.79 -16.98
C VAL A 898 -26.42 -18.40 -15.56
N THR A 899 -25.36 -18.37 -14.75
CA THR A 899 -25.44 -18.87 -13.35
C THR A 899 -26.35 -18.02 -12.44
N GLN A 900 -26.56 -16.73 -12.74
CA GLN A 900 -27.45 -15.85 -11.98
C GLN A 900 -28.93 -16.17 -12.23
N LEU A 901 -29.29 -16.73 -13.39
CA LEU A 901 -30.64 -17.20 -13.68
C LEU A 901 -31.08 -18.26 -12.67
N SER A 902 -32.37 -18.31 -12.33
CA SER A 902 -32.90 -19.39 -11.50
C SER A 902 -32.79 -20.76 -12.18
N VAL A 903 -32.85 -21.83 -11.39
CA VAL A 903 -32.81 -23.21 -11.90
C VAL A 903 -33.96 -23.49 -12.88
N GLU A 904 -35.12 -22.86 -12.70
CA GLU A 904 -36.29 -23.00 -13.59
C GLU A 904 -36.08 -22.28 -14.94
N GLU A 905 -35.50 -21.07 -14.91
CA GLU A 905 -35.13 -20.32 -16.11
C GLU A 905 -34.03 -21.03 -16.90
N ARG A 906 -32.95 -21.50 -16.23
CA ARG A 906 -31.89 -22.30 -16.90
C ARG A 906 -32.43 -23.57 -17.52
N THR A 907 -33.27 -24.31 -16.80
CA THR A 907 -33.90 -25.54 -17.33
C THR A 907 -34.75 -25.23 -18.57
N THR A 908 -35.47 -24.11 -18.57
CA THR A 908 -36.31 -23.67 -19.69
C THR A 908 -35.47 -23.23 -20.89
N LEU A 909 -34.41 -22.44 -20.66
CA LEU A 909 -33.47 -21.99 -21.67
C LEU A 909 -32.77 -23.18 -22.36
N PHE A 910 -32.18 -24.09 -21.57
CA PHE A 910 -31.45 -25.24 -22.11
C PHE A 910 -32.38 -26.18 -22.90
N ALA A 911 -33.63 -26.37 -22.43
CA ALA A 911 -34.62 -27.16 -23.15
C ALA A 911 -35.08 -26.50 -24.47
N ALA A 912 -35.17 -25.16 -24.51
CA ALA A 912 -35.55 -24.43 -25.72
C ALA A 912 -34.43 -24.44 -26.78
N LEU A 913 -33.17 -24.34 -26.36
CA LEU A 913 -31.99 -24.49 -27.23
C LEU A 913 -31.68 -25.96 -27.58
N GLY A 914 -32.44 -26.92 -27.05
CA GLY A 914 -32.27 -28.33 -27.34
C GLY A 914 -31.05 -28.99 -26.67
N PHE A 915 -30.45 -28.36 -25.67
CA PHE A 915 -29.29 -28.87 -24.96
C PHE A 915 -29.66 -30.08 -24.09
N THR A 916 -28.87 -31.14 -24.17
CA THR A 916 -29.06 -32.37 -23.37
C THR A 916 -28.20 -32.38 -22.11
N VAL A 917 -28.23 -31.27 -21.36
CA VAL A 917 -27.47 -31.05 -20.12
C VAL A 917 -28.39 -30.67 -18.97
N ASP A 918 -27.97 -30.84 -17.72
CA ASP A 918 -28.76 -30.40 -16.56
C ASP A 918 -28.47 -28.94 -16.18
N ALA A 919 -29.35 -28.34 -15.37
CA ALA A 919 -29.28 -26.93 -14.99
C ALA A 919 -28.08 -26.56 -14.09
N ASN A 920 -27.21 -27.50 -13.74
CA ASN A 920 -25.97 -27.27 -12.99
C ASN A 920 -24.72 -27.78 -13.73
N THR A 921 -24.87 -28.24 -14.98
CA THR A 921 -23.78 -28.70 -15.83
C THR A 921 -22.96 -27.50 -16.30
N VAL A 922 -21.63 -27.62 -16.28
CA VAL A 922 -20.75 -26.62 -16.89
C VAL A 922 -20.96 -26.65 -18.41
N LEU A 923 -21.32 -25.50 -18.98
CA LEU A 923 -21.61 -25.36 -20.40
C LEU A 923 -20.32 -25.22 -21.23
N SER A 924 -20.30 -25.87 -22.40
CA SER A 924 -19.19 -25.71 -23.35
C SER A 924 -19.16 -24.29 -23.94
N ALA A 925 -18.01 -23.88 -24.49
CA ALA A 925 -17.88 -22.60 -25.19
C ALA A 925 -18.93 -22.44 -26.31
N GLN A 926 -19.19 -23.51 -27.08
CA GLN A 926 -20.27 -23.55 -28.07
C GLN A 926 -21.63 -23.19 -27.45
N GLN A 927 -22.01 -23.84 -26.35
CA GLN A 927 -23.30 -23.61 -25.69
C GLN A 927 -23.44 -22.19 -25.14
N ILE A 928 -22.35 -21.61 -24.61
CA ILE A 928 -22.30 -20.22 -24.15
C ILE A 928 -22.51 -19.24 -25.31
N VAL A 929 -21.84 -19.46 -26.44
CA VAL A 929 -22.00 -18.62 -27.64
C VAL A 929 -23.41 -18.76 -28.24
N GLU A 930 -23.96 -19.97 -28.29
CA GLU A 930 -25.35 -20.20 -28.72
C GLU A 930 -26.37 -19.51 -27.79
N ILE A 931 -26.15 -19.54 -26.47
CA ILE A 931 -26.97 -18.79 -25.50
C ILE A 931 -26.88 -17.28 -25.75
N ALA A 932 -25.67 -16.72 -25.89
CA ALA A 932 -25.46 -15.28 -26.08
C ALA A 932 -26.24 -14.72 -27.28
N TYR A 933 -26.32 -15.48 -28.38
CA TYR A 933 -27.05 -15.08 -29.58
C TYR A 933 -28.55 -15.38 -29.51
N SER A 934 -28.97 -16.37 -28.71
CA SER A 934 -30.36 -16.85 -28.66
C SER A 934 -31.40 -15.77 -28.35
N SER A 935 -32.59 -15.94 -28.93
CA SER A 935 -33.75 -15.08 -28.65
C SER A 935 -34.34 -15.36 -27.26
N GLU A 936 -34.17 -16.59 -26.79
CA GLU A 936 -34.64 -17.14 -25.54
C GLU A 936 -33.92 -16.51 -24.34
N PHE A 937 -32.60 -16.36 -24.41
CA PHE A 937 -31.81 -15.70 -23.35
C PHE A 937 -32.13 -14.21 -23.26
N LYS A 938 -32.19 -13.52 -24.41
CA LYS A 938 -32.59 -12.10 -24.50
C LYS A 938 -34.00 -11.86 -23.91
N ALA A 939 -34.93 -12.78 -24.17
CA ALA A 939 -36.29 -12.73 -23.61
C ALA A 939 -36.35 -12.98 -22.09
N ILE A 940 -35.48 -13.82 -21.54
CA ILE A 940 -35.36 -14.03 -20.08
C ILE A 940 -34.78 -12.80 -19.39
N LEU A 941 -33.79 -12.15 -20.01
CA LEU A 941 -33.14 -10.95 -19.49
C LEU A 941 -33.95 -9.64 -19.70
N GLU A 942 -35.07 -9.69 -20.42
CA GLU A 942 -35.90 -8.54 -20.81
C GLU A 942 -35.15 -7.44 -21.62
N VAL A 943 -34.18 -7.84 -22.46
CA VAL A 943 -33.32 -6.93 -23.25
C VAL A 943 -33.40 -7.15 -24.77
N GLU A 944 -33.11 -6.11 -25.57
CA GLU A 944 -33.02 -6.23 -27.03
C GLU A 944 -31.73 -6.93 -27.49
N SER A 945 -30.63 -6.73 -26.76
CA SER A 945 -29.34 -7.41 -26.91
C SER A 945 -28.85 -7.87 -25.52
N ALA A 946 -28.31 -9.10 -25.45
CA ALA A 946 -27.64 -9.57 -24.23
C ALA A 946 -26.26 -8.92 -24.13
N LYS A 947 -25.85 -8.49 -22.93
CA LYS A 947 -24.47 -8.03 -22.70
C LYS A 947 -23.53 -9.22 -22.87
N THR A 948 -22.52 -9.06 -23.73
CA THR A 948 -21.50 -10.10 -24.00
C THR A 948 -20.20 -9.86 -23.24
N ILE A 949 -20.07 -8.75 -22.51
CA ILE A 949 -18.89 -8.37 -21.71
C ILE A 949 -19.32 -7.77 -20.37
N ALA A 950 -18.50 -7.94 -19.33
CA ALA A 950 -18.79 -7.45 -17.98
C ALA A 950 -18.75 -5.92 -17.85
N ILE A 951 -18.02 -5.25 -18.74
CA ILE A 951 -17.84 -3.79 -18.72
C ILE A 951 -19.02 -3.14 -19.43
N ASP A 952 -19.75 -2.28 -18.71
CA ASP A 952 -20.82 -1.46 -19.28
C ASP A 952 -20.25 -0.28 -20.06
N ILE A 953 -19.65 -0.55 -21.23
CA ILE A 953 -19.01 0.47 -22.06
C ILE A 953 -20.05 1.54 -22.48
N GLU A 954 -21.27 1.15 -22.85
CA GLU A 954 -22.33 2.10 -23.21
C GLU A 954 -22.77 2.94 -22.00
N GLY A 955 -23.00 2.33 -20.83
CA GLY A 955 -23.34 3.05 -19.61
C GLY A 955 -22.20 3.96 -19.10
N TYR A 956 -20.95 3.58 -19.33
CA TYR A 956 -19.77 4.42 -19.06
C TYR A 956 -19.70 5.60 -20.04
N LEU A 957 -19.84 5.34 -21.34
CA LEU A 957 -19.84 6.36 -22.39
C LEU A 957 -21.04 7.32 -22.30
N GLU A 958 -22.23 6.88 -21.87
CA GLU A 958 -23.35 7.79 -21.59
C GLU A 958 -23.10 8.63 -20.33
N LYS A 959 -22.60 8.01 -19.26
CA LYS A 959 -22.36 8.68 -17.97
C LYS A 959 -21.24 9.71 -18.04
N TYR A 960 -20.22 9.44 -18.84
CA TYR A 960 -19.02 10.27 -19.02
C TYR A 960 -18.94 10.86 -20.44
N ALA A 961 -20.08 11.05 -21.11
CA ALA A 961 -20.14 11.48 -22.50
C ALA A 961 -19.44 12.83 -22.74
N GLU A 962 -19.56 13.77 -21.79
CA GLU A 962 -18.92 15.08 -21.87
C GLU A 962 -17.41 14.97 -21.63
N GLU A 963 -16.94 14.22 -20.63
CA GLU A 963 -15.50 14.02 -20.40
C GLU A 963 -14.81 13.22 -21.52
N VAL A 964 -15.53 12.28 -22.17
CA VAL A 964 -15.00 11.48 -23.28
C VAL A 964 -14.91 12.30 -24.58
N ASP A 965 -15.91 13.13 -24.92
CA ASP A 965 -15.83 14.03 -26.09
C ASP A 965 -14.75 15.12 -25.92
N GLU A 966 -14.54 15.57 -24.68
CA GLU A 966 -13.46 16.49 -24.31
C GLU A 966 -12.08 15.81 -24.38
N CYS A 967 -11.97 14.53 -23.99
CA CYS A 967 -10.74 13.74 -24.08
C CYS A 967 -10.38 13.34 -25.53
N LEU A 968 -11.38 13.07 -26.39
CA LEU A 968 -11.21 12.69 -27.80
C LEU A 968 -11.13 13.88 -28.77
N GLY A 969 -11.11 15.11 -28.26
CA GLY A 969 -10.81 16.30 -29.07
C GLY A 969 -11.91 16.71 -30.06
N GLY A 970 -13.18 16.53 -29.70
CA GLY A 970 -14.32 17.11 -30.42
C GLY A 970 -14.52 16.62 -31.85
N HIS A 971 -14.07 15.41 -32.19
CA HIS A 971 -14.44 14.75 -33.44
C HIS A 971 -15.83 14.09 -33.34
N SER A 972 -16.85 14.96 -33.24
CA SER A 972 -18.26 14.61 -33.41
C SER A 972 -18.55 14.15 -34.85
N GLY A 973 -18.11 12.93 -35.15
CA GLY A 973 -18.04 12.39 -36.51
C GLY A 973 -17.95 10.87 -36.62
N MET A 974 -18.04 10.10 -35.53
CA MET A 974 -18.15 8.63 -35.55
C MET A 974 -19.21 8.06 -34.59
N THR A 975 -20.41 8.64 -34.58
CA THR A 975 -21.60 7.90 -34.12
C THR A 975 -22.10 6.99 -35.24
N GLY A 976 -21.52 5.78 -35.35
CA GLY A 976 -22.04 4.75 -36.26
C GLY A 976 -21.06 3.70 -36.75
N MET A 977 -20.62 2.79 -35.87
CA MET A 977 -20.13 1.46 -36.27
C MET A 977 -20.61 0.36 -35.29
N THR A 978 -21.93 0.16 -35.24
CA THR A 978 -22.52 -1.14 -34.92
C THR A 978 -23.64 -1.43 -35.93
N GLY A 979 -23.72 -2.66 -36.44
CA GLY A 979 -24.76 -3.12 -37.37
C GLY A 979 -24.46 -2.92 -38.87
N GLY A 980 -24.33 -4.03 -39.60
CA GLY A 980 -24.15 -4.03 -41.06
C GLY A 980 -25.44 -4.10 -41.88
N SER A 981 -25.31 -3.76 -43.18
CA SER A 981 -26.28 -3.98 -44.29
C SER A 981 -27.39 -2.94 -44.54
N PRO A 982 -27.83 -2.75 -45.80
CA PRO A 982 -27.02 -2.57 -47.00
C PRO A 982 -27.40 -1.32 -47.83
N MET A 983 -26.60 -0.98 -48.85
CA MET A 983 -26.79 0.20 -49.70
C MET A 983 -28.15 0.29 -50.44
N THR A 984 -28.83 1.44 -50.36
CA THR A 984 -29.70 1.93 -51.46
C THR A 984 -29.67 3.46 -51.64
N GLY A 985 -29.17 3.91 -52.79
CA GLY A 985 -29.88 4.87 -53.65
C GLY A 985 -30.12 6.34 -53.22
N ASP A 986 -29.34 7.23 -53.85
CA ASP A 986 -29.82 8.41 -54.60
C ASP A 986 -30.05 9.80 -53.93
N SER A 987 -29.23 10.76 -54.38
CA SER A 987 -29.64 12.11 -54.84
C SER A 987 -30.35 13.13 -53.89
N LYS A 988 -29.59 14.10 -53.35
CA LYS A 988 -29.37 15.46 -53.97
C LYS A 988 -28.78 16.54 -53.04
N MET A 989 -27.99 17.43 -53.64
CA MET A 989 -27.64 18.75 -53.07
C MET A 989 -28.82 19.73 -53.07
N THR A 990 -28.90 20.57 -52.03
CA THR A 990 -29.05 22.05 -52.07
C THR A 990 -28.71 22.57 -50.66
N GLY A 991 -27.73 23.45 -50.44
CA GLY A 991 -27.84 24.92 -50.54
C GLY A 991 -28.43 25.52 -49.24
N MET A 992 -28.04 26.67 -48.68
CA MET A 992 -27.18 27.79 -49.05
C MET A 992 -27.41 28.84 -47.92
N THR A 993 -26.38 29.57 -47.44
CA THR A 993 -26.46 30.79 -46.59
C THR A 993 -27.14 30.67 -45.19
N GLY A 994 -26.82 31.46 -44.15
CA GLY A 994 -25.79 32.50 -43.95
C GLY A 994 -26.27 33.60 -42.97
N GLY A 995 -25.36 34.21 -42.20
CA GLY A 995 -25.59 35.51 -41.53
C GLY A 995 -25.94 35.51 -40.03
N SER A 996 -25.03 36.05 -39.22
CA SER A 996 -25.28 36.66 -37.89
C SER A 996 -25.79 38.11 -38.05
N PRO A 997 -25.98 38.94 -36.99
CA PRO A 997 -26.44 38.71 -35.60
C PRO A 997 -27.54 39.74 -35.16
N MET A 998 -27.93 39.72 -33.86
CA MET A 998 -28.20 40.89 -32.96
C MET A 998 -29.51 40.94 -32.14
N THR A 999 -29.31 41.43 -30.89
CA THR A 999 -30.18 42.22 -29.98
C THR A 999 -31.45 41.66 -29.30
N GLY A 1000 -31.56 41.95 -27.99
CA GLY A 1000 -32.77 41.83 -27.15
C GLY A 1000 -32.48 42.32 -25.72
N ASP A 1001 -33.26 43.26 -25.18
CA ASP A 1001 -32.82 44.18 -24.10
C ASP A 1001 -33.81 44.28 -22.89
N SER A 1002 -33.27 44.59 -21.70
CA SER A 1002 -33.86 45.38 -20.59
C SER A 1002 -35.02 44.88 -19.67
N LYS A 1003 -34.79 45.01 -18.34
CA LYS A 1003 -35.61 45.69 -17.26
C LYS A 1003 -35.09 45.32 -15.84
N MET A 1004 -34.75 46.21 -14.89
CA MET A 1004 -35.53 47.18 -14.08
C MET A 1004 -36.66 46.56 -13.21
N THR A 1005 -36.93 46.88 -11.91
CA THR A 1005 -36.31 47.72 -10.83
C THR A 1005 -37.06 47.52 -9.48
N GLY A 1006 -36.44 47.83 -8.31
CA GLY A 1006 -37.13 48.22 -7.04
C GLY A 1006 -36.71 47.46 -5.75
N MET A 1007 -35.85 48.02 -4.87
CA MET A 1007 -36.16 48.87 -3.67
C MET A 1007 -36.77 48.11 -2.46
N THR A 1008 -36.32 48.21 -1.19
CA THR A 1008 -35.33 49.09 -0.46
C THR A 1008 -34.56 48.28 0.61
N GLY A 1009 -33.44 48.70 1.22
CA GLY A 1009 -32.62 49.93 1.10
C GLY A 1009 -32.33 50.64 2.46
N GLY A 1010 -31.08 50.62 2.97
CA GLY A 1010 -30.64 51.28 4.21
C GLY A 1010 -29.11 51.29 4.41
N SER A 1011 -28.51 52.48 4.54
CA SER A 1011 -27.07 52.74 4.79
C SER A 1011 -26.92 53.56 6.10
N PRO A 1012 -25.74 53.77 6.74
CA PRO A 1012 -24.62 54.54 6.13
C PRO A 1012 -23.15 54.27 6.60
N MET A 1013 -22.20 54.83 5.82
CA MET A 1013 -20.89 55.43 6.21
C MET A 1013 -19.70 54.51 6.61
N THR A 1014 -18.63 54.41 5.77
CA THR A 1014 -17.35 55.21 5.73
C THR A 1014 -16.45 55.06 6.97
N GLY A 1015 -15.11 54.91 6.90
CA GLY A 1015 -14.13 54.94 5.78
C GLY A 1015 -12.69 54.77 6.33
N ASP A 1016 -11.65 54.94 5.49
CA ASP A 1016 -10.24 54.65 5.79
C ASP A 1016 -9.65 55.32 7.06
N SER A 1017 -8.69 54.66 7.74
CA SER A 1017 -7.26 55.11 7.78
C SER A 1017 -6.40 54.48 8.89
N LYS A 1018 -5.09 54.43 8.62
CA LYS A 1018 -3.98 54.15 9.57
C LYS A 1018 -3.92 55.19 10.71
N MET A 1019 -3.54 54.79 11.93
CA MET A 1019 -2.35 55.34 12.64
C MET A 1019 -2.06 54.68 14.01
N THR A 1020 -0.81 54.81 14.43
CA THR A 1020 -0.20 54.36 15.70
C THR A 1020 -0.42 55.33 16.87
N GLY A 1021 -0.36 54.86 18.12
CA GLY A 1021 0.17 55.68 19.24
C GLY A 1021 -0.49 55.63 20.62
N MET A 1022 0.08 54.82 21.52
CA MET A 1022 0.42 55.11 22.93
C MET A 1022 -0.56 55.73 23.97
N THR A 1023 -0.56 55.07 25.14
CA THR A 1023 -0.66 55.59 26.53
C THR A 1023 -1.97 56.17 27.08
N GLY A 1024 -2.72 55.36 27.84
CA GLY A 1024 -2.60 55.32 29.32
C GLY A 1024 -3.58 56.17 30.17
N GLY A 1025 -4.22 55.52 31.16
CA GLY A 1025 -4.68 56.17 32.39
C GLY A 1025 -6.06 55.77 32.93
N SER A 1026 -6.11 54.72 33.77
CA SER A 1026 -6.93 54.58 35.00
C SER A 1026 -6.62 53.23 35.64
#